data_AF-A0A3D1HC69-F1
#
_entry.id   AF-A0A3D1HC69-F1
#
_cell.length_a   1.000
_cell.length_b   1.000
_cell.length_c   1.000
_cell.angle_alpha   90.00
_cell.angle_beta   90.00
_cell.angle_gamma   90.00
#
_symmetry.space_group_name_H-M   'P 1'
#
loop_
_entity.id
_entity.type
_entity.pdbx_description
1 polymer ?
#
loop_
_entity_poly.entity_id
_entity_poly.type
_entity_poly.pdbx_seq_one_letter_code
_entity_poly.pdbx_strand_id
1 'polypeptide(L)'
;MRIIPKKTKVETELFKGVSIIDVLVGMFGAFVCVALITSNLPYRWWIAIGVFVVFVFLLMPIDDEKVYMLFIHFLRHLAIPHMFLDKKKAAGRISVEDITPFTGIDDRYINYNKEYYATVIEIPSIEFRFLTEFRQDSIIDHNIGSVIRTITQDQTGAFVKIDRPVIYDEYIRTERSKINDLKKAYLDDIISEEELTIRVEIIYGRIEEIKKINFEDKVYRPFHYLVLFDKKKPILSEMTRNAVGQFKNAGLDARQLKGKELAIFLKYQYNQVFDEREVDDIKPEDYLDWILPKKIELTSRTVKYDGLITHNLKILDYPSVVGNAWGYRLFNIPNTRVVMKFKPVDRYQSIKRIDRSLEELRGQAGQTGKISKLMEINENIESLAELLSMLQSENESLYDVNTYVTIYDYELTERYKKTTEGNSSTAASSSSYVSLKKNIKRILAEAGFKTQDLFMQTFDVYASANISAYDAFMKKSRGIHSSSIAAAFPFVYPYLQDKNGMCFGTTGGNPVFVNFFQRDSERVNSNMAIIGKSGSGKSFATKTILSNLAADNSKIFILDPENEYGALAKKLNGKMIDVGKATEGSLNPFQIITGVSDDEEGASNSFNAHLQFLEEFFRQIMPETENDALEYLNNLFPRIYSERGIDADTDLSALSPEDYPVFDDLYDKILTDFQRASSEYNKNNLRILLNYVSKFSTGGRNAHLWNNPSTITTKENFIAFNFQSLLANRNNTIANAQMLLVLKYLDNEIIKNRDYNILHKANRKIIVVIDEAHVFIDEKYPIALDFMYQLAKRIRKYNGMQIIITQNIKDFVGTEELARKSTAIINACQYSFIFALAPNDMHDLCKLYEKAGEINETEQDQIINNPRGRAFVVTAPSNRTCVDIVASEDLQELFTE
;
A
#
# COMPACT_ATOMS: atom_id res chain seq x y z
N MET A 1 -27.04 6.29 -3.86
CA MET A 1 -26.38 7.27 -4.76
C MET A 1 -26.88 8.66 -4.40
N ARG A 2 -26.06 9.71 -4.57
CA ARG A 2 -26.39 11.11 -4.25
C ARG A 2 -26.46 11.94 -5.52
N ILE A 3 -27.30 12.99 -5.53
CA ILE A 3 -27.47 13.86 -6.70
C ILE A 3 -26.82 15.22 -6.47
N ILE A 4 -25.84 15.58 -7.30
CA ILE A 4 -25.31 16.93 -7.35
C ILE A 4 -26.19 17.73 -8.32
N PRO A 5 -26.98 18.70 -7.82
CA PRO A 5 -27.89 19.47 -8.66
C PRO A 5 -27.10 20.23 -9.74
N LYS A 6 -27.76 20.55 -10.87
CA LYS A 6 -27.23 21.50 -11.86
C LYS A 6 -27.17 22.94 -11.32
N LYS A 7 -26.89 23.96 -12.16
CA LYS A 7 -26.70 25.37 -11.73
C LYS A 7 -27.76 25.78 -10.68
N THR A 8 -27.35 25.99 -9.44
CA THR A 8 -28.21 26.39 -8.32
C THR A 8 -28.28 27.91 -8.13
N LYS A 9 -27.37 28.65 -8.78
CA LYS A 9 -27.39 30.11 -8.86
C LYS A 9 -27.79 30.47 -10.27
N VAL A 10 -28.92 31.15 -10.40
CA VAL A 10 -29.33 31.76 -11.66
C VAL A 10 -29.08 33.26 -11.56
N GLU A 11 -28.47 33.83 -12.60
CA GLU A 11 -28.23 35.27 -12.67
C GLU A 11 -29.56 36.01 -12.82
N THR A 12 -29.67 37.19 -12.18
CA THR A 12 -30.86 38.04 -12.31
C THR A 12 -30.95 38.59 -13.73
N GLU A 13 -31.77 37.94 -14.57
CA GLU A 13 -32.12 38.41 -15.90
C GLU A 13 -33.34 39.35 -15.85
N LEU A 14 -33.30 40.48 -16.57
CA LEU A 14 -34.47 41.37 -16.73
C LEU A 14 -35.42 40.84 -17.81
N PHE A 15 -34.83 40.28 -18.87
CA PHE A 15 -35.48 39.60 -19.99
C PHE A 15 -34.55 38.47 -20.44
N LYS A 16 -35.10 37.45 -21.12
CA LYS A 16 -34.40 36.21 -21.53
C LYS A 16 -32.97 36.46 -22.04
N GLY A 17 -31.96 36.02 -21.30
CA GLY A 17 -30.54 36.11 -21.67
C GLY A 17 -29.96 37.54 -21.71
N VAL A 18 -30.64 38.50 -21.07
CA VAL A 18 -30.28 39.91 -20.99
C VAL A 18 -30.23 40.35 -19.53
N SER A 19 -29.02 40.57 -19.02
CA SER A 19 -28.77 41.13 -17.69
C SER A 19 -29.01 42.64 -17.66
N ILE A 20 -29.11 43.23 -16.46
CA ILE A 20 -29.16 44.70 -16.28
C ILE A 20 -27.95 45.37 -16.95
N ILE A 21 -26.78 44.74 -16.86
CA ILE A 21 -25.53 45.24 -17.45
C ILE A 21 -25.61 45.18 -18.97
N ASP A 22 -26.22 44.13 -19.53
CA ASP A 22 -26.42 44.00 -20.98
C ASP A 22 -27.30 45.14 -21.52
N VAL A 23 -28.36 45.52 -20.77
CA VAL A 23 -29.20 46.68 -21.10
C VAL A 23 -28.39 47.97 -21.05
N LEU A 24 -27.54 48.16 -20.05
CA LEU A 24 -26.68 49.33 -19.94
C LEU A 24 -25.66 49.42 -21.08
N VAL A 25 -25.01 48.31 -21.43
CA VAL A 25 -24.06 48.22 -22.56
C VAL A 25 -24.79 48.50 -23.87
N GLY A 26 -26.00 47.95 -24.05
CA GLY A 26 -26.84 48.20 -25.22
C GLY A 26 -27.30 49.67 -25.32
N MET A 27 -27.77 50.26 -24.23
CA MET A 27 -28.17 51.68 -24.18
C MET A 27 -26.99 52.61 -24.45
N PHE A 28 -25.81 52.30 -23.90
CA PHE A 28 -24.59 53.05 -24.18
C PHE A 28 -24.20 52.94 -25.66
N GLY A 29 -24.23 51.73 -26.23
CA GLY A 29 -24.00 51.53 -27.66
C GLY A 29 -24.97 52.31 -28.54
N ALA A 30 -26.26 52.31 -28.20
CA ALA A 30 -27.29 53.08 -28.88
C ALA A 30 -27.04 54.60 -28.78
N PHE A 31 -26.69 55.09 -27.59
CA PHE A 31 -26.34 56.48 -27.37
C PHE A 31 -25.14 56.92 -28.22
N VAL A 32 -24.06 56.12 -28.26
CA VAL A 32 -22.88 56.38 -29.10
C VAL A 32 -23.25 56.39 -30.58
N CYS A 33 -24.09 55.45 -31.04
CA CYS A 33 -24.57 55.44 -32.43
C CYS A 33 -25.37 56.70 -32.77
N VAL A 34 -26.29 57.13 -31.90
CA VAL A 34 -27.08 58.36 -32.09
C VAL A 34 -26.18 59.59 -32.11
N ALA A 35 -25.22 59.71 -31.19
CA ALA A 35 -24.26 60.80 -31.16
C ALA A 35 -23.38 60.88 -32.42
N LEU A 36 -22.98 59.73 -32.99
CA LEU A 36 -22.22 59.68 -34.24
C LEU A 36 -23.06 60.10 -35.44
N ILE A 37 -24.33 59.67 -35.53
CA ILE A 37 -25.25 60.04 -36.61
C ILE A 37 -25.54 61.55 -36.59
N THR A 38 -25.63 62.17 -35.41
CA THR A 38 -25.87 63.61 -35.26
C THR A 38 -24.62 64.48 -35.36
N SER A 39 -23.42 63.88 -35.42
CA SER A 39 -22.15 64.60 -35.53
C SER A 39 -21.87 65.14 -36.94
N ASN A 40 -20.91 66.07 -37.04
CA ASN A 40 -20.40 66.62 -38.30
C ASN A 40 -19.20 65.82 -38.87
N LEU A 41 -18.98 64.57 -38.43
CA LEU A 41 -17.87 63.77 -38.91
C LEU A 41 -18.08 63.29 -40.37
N PRO A 42 -17.02 63.29 -41.20
CA PRO A 42 -17.08 62.66 -42.53
C PRO A 42 -17.33 61.15 -42.37
N TYR A 43 -18.14 60.58 -43.26
CA TYR A 43 -18.55 59.16 -43.25
C TYR A 43 -19.31 58.68 -41.99
N ARG A 44 -19.92 59.60 -41.22
CA ARG A 44 -20.64 59.32 -39.97
C ARG A 44 -21.59 58.12 -39.99
N TRP A 45 -22.33 57.88 -41.08
CA TRP A 45 -23.24 56.73 -41.20
C TRP A 45 -22.50 55.40 -41.22
N TRP A 46 -21.38 55.30 -41.94
CA TRP A 46 -20.56 54.10 -41.98
C TRP A 46 -19.86 53.83 -40.64
N ILE A 47 -19.42 54.88 -39.95
CA ILE A 47 -18.85 54.79 -38.61
C ILE A 47 -19.91 54.33 -37.60
N ALA A 48 -21.12 54.89 -37.65
CA ALA A 48 -22.22 54.47 -36.78
C ALA A 48 -22.63 53.01 -37.02
N ILE A 49 -22.67 52.54 -38.27
CA ILE A 49 -22.92 51.13 -38.60
C ILE A 49 -21.81 50.24 -38.02
N GLY A 50 -20.54 50.64 -38.18
CA GLY A 50 -19.41 49.91 -37.60
C GLY A 50 -19.51 49.79 -36.07
N VAL A 51 -19.82 50.89 -35.39
CA VAL A 51 -20.02 50.89 -33.93
C VAL A 51 -21.21 50.03 -33.51
N PHE A 52 -22.33 50.11 -34.23
CA PHE A 52 -23.49 49.26 -33.98
C PHE A 52 -23.13 47.77 -34.05
N VAL A 53 -22.41 47.35 -35.10
CA VAL A 53 -21.95 45.95 -35.26
C VAL A 53 -21.05 45.52 -34.10
N VAL A 54 -20.14 46.40 -33.64
CA VAL A 54 -19.26 46.12 -32.49
C VAL A 54 -20.08 45.93 -31.21
N PHE A 55 -21.05 46.79 -30.92
CA PHE A 55 -21.89 46.65 -29.72
C PHE A 55 -22.81 45.42 -29.78
N VAL A 56 -23.31 45.06 -30.95
CA VAL A 56 -24.04 43.80 -31.15
C VAL A 56 -23.12 42.61 -30.87
N PHE A 57 -21.89 42.62 -31.39
CA PHE A 57 -20.90 41.57 -31.13
C PHE A 57 -20.54 41.48 -29.65
N LEU A 58 -20.37 42.60 -28.95
CA LEU A 58 -20.10 42.66 -27.51
C LEU A 58 -21.19 41.97 -26.66
N LEU A 59 -22.45 42.02 -27.12
CA LEU A 59 -23.59 41.40 -26.45
C LEU A 59 -23.83 39.93 -26.86
N MET A 60 -23.09 39.41 -27.85
CA MET A 60 -23.17 37.99 -28.19
C MET A 60 -22.55 37.13 -27.07
N PRO A 61 -23.17 36.00 -26.70
CA PRO A 61 -22.58 35.04 -25.79
C PRO A 61 -21.56 34.13 -26.51
N ILE A 62 -20.39 33.91 -25.90
CA ILE A 62 -19.39 32.90 -26.23
C ILE A 62 -19.12 32.09 -24.97
N ASP A 63 -19.32 30.76 -25.01
CA ASP A 63 -19.09 29.85 -23.87
C ASP A 63 -19.73 30.30 -22.53
N ASP A 64 -21.02 30.65 -22.56
CA ASP A 64 -21.81 31.14 -21.43
C ASP A 64 -21.43 32.56 -20.89
N GLU A 65 -20.48 33.27 -21.50
CA GLU A 65 -20.15 34.66 -21.14
C GLU A 65 -20.30 35.63 -22.33
N LYS A 66 -20.67 36.87 -22.04
CA LYS A 66 -20.80 37.92 -23.07
C LYS A 66 -19.42 38.42 -23.50
N VAL A 67 -19.22 38.73 -24.77
CA VAL A 67 -17.91 39.19 -25.28
C VAL A 67 -17.41 40.46 -24.56
N TYR A 68 -18.30 41.35 -24.10
CA TYR A 68 -17.87 42.50 -23.31
C TYR A 68 -17.21 42.12 -21.97
N MET A 69 -17.57 40.98 -21.37
CA MET A 69 -16.91 40.50 -20.15
C MET A 69 -15.46 40.12 -20.43
N LEU A 70 -15.17 39.52 -21.58
CA LEU A 70 -13.80 39.26 -22.03
C LEU A 70 -13.00 40.56 -22.15
N PHE A 71 -13.62 41.63 -22.67
CA PHE A 71 -12.99 42.95 -22.75
C PHE A 71 -12.74 43.56 -21.38
N ILE A 72 -13.68 43.44 -20.43
CA ILE A 72 -13.47 43.86 -19.03
C ILE A 72 -12.33 43.07 -18.39
N HIS A 73 -12.26 41.76 -18.60
CA HIS A 73 -11.16 40.93 -18.12
C HIS A 73 -9.83 41.34 -18.72
N PHE A 74 -9.79 41.67 -20.02
CA PHE A 74 -8.60 42.21 -20.67
C PHE A 74 -8.15 43.55 -20.06
N LEU A 75 -9.07 44.50 -19.86
CA LEU A 75 -8.74 45.78 -19.22
C LEU A 75 -8.22 45.60 -17.79
N ARG A 76 -8.88 44.72 -17.02
CA ARG A 76 -8.45 44.41 -15.65
C ARG A 76 -7.08 43.71 -15.62
N HIS A 77 -6.80 42.85 -16.59
CA HIS A 77 -5.51 42.20 -16.75
C HIS A 77 -4.39 43.23 -16.99
N LEU A 78 -4.63 44.22 -17.86
CA LEU A 78 -3.66 45.30 -18.14
C LEU A 78 -3.40 46.21 -16.93
N ALA A 79 -4.39 46.36 -16.04
CA ALA A 79 -4.26 47.20 -14.85
C ALA A 79 -3.45 46.54 -13.72
N ILE A 80 -3.33 45.22 -13.72
CA ILE A 80 -2.64 44.46 -12.67
C ILE A 80 -1.17 44.27 -13.07
N PRO A 81 -0.19 44.52 -12.19
CA PRO A 81 1.20 44.20 -12.48
C PRO A 81 1.39 42.73 -12.86
N HIS A 82 2.18 42.46 -13.88
CA HIS A 82 2.43 41.10 -14.37
C HIS A 82 3.63 40.42 -13.70
N MET A 83 4.43 41.17 -12.94
CA MET A 83 5.65 40.67 -12.31
C MET A 83 5.77 41.22 -10.90
N PHE A 84 5.94 40.30 -9.95
CA PHE A 84 6.12 40.57 -8.53
C PHE A 84 7.46 39.98 -8.10
N LEU A 85 8.25 40.76 -7.39
CA LEU A 85 9.56 40.36 -6.86
C LEU A 85 9.51 40.28 -5.34
N ASP A 86 10.49 39.61 -4.75
CA ASP A 86 10.72 39.68 -3.31
C ASP A 86 10.80 41.14 -2.83
N LYS A 87 10.41 41.38 -1.58
CA LYS A 87 10.34 42.73 -1.01
C LYS A 87 11.68 43.45 -1.02
N LYS A 88 12.79 42.71 -0.89
CA LYS A 88 14.16 43.23 -0.93
C LYS A 88 14.49 43.84 -2.31
N LYS A 89 13.91 43.31 -3.40
CA LYS A 89 14.12 43.77 -4.78
C LYS A 89 12.97 44.58 -5.35
N ALA A 90 11.82 44.64 -4.68
CA ALA A 90 10.63 45.30 -5.19
C ALA A 90 10.75 46.83 -5.31
N ALA A 91 11.73 47.47 -4.66
CA ALA A 91 12.07 48.90 -4.79
C ALA A 91 10.84 49.85 -4.78
N GLY A 92 9.87 49.61 -3.89
CA GLY A 92 8.64 50.40 -3.75
C GLY A 92 7.47 49.98 -4.66
N ARG A 93 7.60 48.90 -5.44
CA ARG A 93 6.51 48.26 -6.18
C ARG A 93 5.83 47.19 -5.33
N ILE A 94 4.64 46.76 -5.75
CA ILE A 94 3.91 45.63 -5.13
C ILE A 94 4.79 44.38 -5.19
N SER A 95 5.06 43.80 -4.02
CA SER A 95 5.93 42.65 -3.82
C SER A 95 5.15 41.34 -3.79
N VAL A 96 5.87 40.21 -3.75
CA VAL A 96 5.27 38.87 -3.56
C VAL A 96 4.54 38.76 -2.22
N GLU A 97 5.07 39.37 -1.15
CA GLU A 97 4.41 39.41 0.17
C GLU A 97 3.04 40.09 0.10
N ASP A 98 2.91 41.17 -0.68
CA ASP A 98 1.68 41.97 -0.76
C ASP A 98 0.52 41.25 -1.46
N ILE A 99 0.83 40.30 -2.34
CA ILE A 99 -0.17 39.51 -3.08
C ILE A 99 -0.42 38.13 -2.45
N THR A 100 0.35 37.76 -1.45
CA THR A 100 0.22 36.48 -0.74
C THR A 100 -0.85 36.61 0.35
N PRO A 101 -1.83 35.69 0.43
CA PRO A 101 -2.95 35.86 1.35
C PRO A 101 -2.58 35.70 2.84
N PHE A 102 -1.55 34.92 3.16
CA PHE A 102 -1.15 34.67 4.55
C PHE A 102 0.08 35.52 4.93
N THR A 103 0.15 35.88 6.20
CA THR A 103 1.15 36.78 6.79
C THR A 103 2.16 36.07 7.70
N GLY A 104 1.95 34.79 7.99
CA GLY A 104 2.84 34.01 8.83
C GLY A 104 2.16 32.81 9.49
N ILE A 105 2.95 32.09 10.28
CA ILE A 105 2.52 30.92 11.06
C ILE A 105 2.67 31.25 12.55
N ASP A 106 1.66 30.89 13.33
CA ASP A 106 1.62 31.08 14.78
C ASP A 106 1.25 29.75 15.45
N ASP A 107 2.30 29.00 15.85
CA ASP A 107 2.25 27.62 16.34
C ASP A 107 1.45 26.68 15.43
N ARG A 108 0.13 26.57 15.65
CA ARG A 108 -0.78 25.66 14.93
C ARG A 108 -1.69 26.37 13.94
N TYR A 109 -1.50 27.67 13.76
CA TYR A 109 -2.41 28.52 13.01
C TYR A 109 -1.68 29.23 11.87
N ILE A 110 -2.33 29.34 10.72
CA ILE A 110 -1.93 30.24 9.64
C ILE A 110 -2.63 31.58 9.88
N ASN A 111 -1.89 32.68 9.83
CA ASN A 111 -2.40 34.02 10.08
C ASN A 111 -2.66 34.78 8.78
N TYR A 112 -3.86 35.35 8.61
CA TYR A 112 -4.25 36.17 7.47
C TYR A 112 -4.42 37.63 7.92
N ASN A 113 -3.31 38.30 8.24
CA ASN A 113 -3.25 39.70 8.68
C ASN A 113 -4.16 40.03 9.87
N LYS A 114 -4.32 39.08 10.82
CA LYS A 114 -5.22 39.16 11.98
C LYS A 114 -6.72 39.30 11.64
N GLU A 115 -7.11 39.23 10.37
CA GLU A 115 -8.53 39.24 9.98
C GLU A 115 -9.19 37.90 10.29
N TYR A 116 -8.48 36.80 10.02
CA TYR A 116 -8.89 35.44 10.32
C TYR A 116 -7.67 34.49 10.38
N TYR A 117 -7.94 33.26 10.80
CA TYR A 117 -6.93 32.22 11.00
C TYR A 117 -7.37 30.93 10.30
N ALA A 118 -6.40 30.09 9.97
CA ALA A 118 -6.65 28.74 9.49
C ALA A 118 -5.93 27.67 10.32
N THR A 119 -6.53 26.48 10.36
CA THR A 119 -5.96 25.25 10.89
C THR A 119 -5.89 24.24 9.75
N VAL A 120 -4.88 23.39 9.75
CA VAL A 120 -4.68 22.38 8.72
C VAL A 120 -4.64 21.01 9.38
N ILE A 121 -5.52 20.13 8.93
CA ILE A 121 -5.63 18.75 9.41
C ILE A 121 -5.17 17.85 8.26
N GLU A 122 -4.07 17.13 8.45
CA GLU A 122 -3.61 16.07 7.55
C GLU A 122 -4.47 14.83 7.79
N ILE A 123 -4.99 14.27 6.70
CA ILE A 123 -5.87 13.09 6.73
C ILE A 123 -5.15 11.96 5.98
N PRO A 124 -4.87 10.82 6.63
CA PRO A 124 -4.23 9.70 5.97
C PRO A 124 -5.16 9.09 4.91
N SER A 125 -4.56 8.51 3.89
CA SER A 125 -5.31 7.79 2.85
C SER A 125 -5.68 6.38 3.34
N ILE A 126 -6.83 5.86 2.89
CA ILE A 126 -7.28 4.48 3.16
C ILE A 126 -7.70 3.77 1.89
N GLU A 127 -7.71 2.44 1.93
CA GLU A 127 -8.28 1.63 0.87
C GLU A 127 -9.80 1.49 1.05
N PHE A 128 -10.52 2.47 0.52
CA PHE A 128 -11.96 2.61 0.70
C PHE A 128 -12.77 1.54 -0.05
N ARG A 129 -12.21 0.97 -1.13
CA ARG A 129 -12.91 0.03 -2.02
C ARG A 129 -13.30 -1.29 -1.35
N PHE A 130 -12.53 -1.74 -0.36
CA PHE A 130 -12.78 -3.02 0.33
C PHE A 130 -13.78 -2.94 1.49
N LEU A 131 -14.22 -1.73 1.85
CA LEU A 131 -15.25 -1.56 2.86
C LEU A 131 -16.61 -1.92 2.29
N THR A 132 -17.46 -2.58 3.10
CA THR A 132 -18.86 -2.80 2.75
C THR A 132 -19.58 -1.47 2.54
N GLU A 133 -20.60 -1.43 1.68
CA GLU A 133 -21.37 -0.20 1.41
C GLU A 133 -21.87 0.46 2.69
N PHE A 134 -22.38 -0.33 3.65
CA PHE A 134 -22.78 0.16 4.97
C PHE A 134 -21.66 0.86 5.74
N ARG A 135 -20.43 0.31 5.73
CA ARG A 135 -19.27 0.95 6.39
C ARG A 135 -18.83 2.21 5.64
N GLN A 136 -18.84 2.17 4.31
CA GLN A 136 -18.55 3.33 3.47
C GLN A 136 -19.49 4.50 3.77
N ASP A 137 -20.80 4.23 3.79
CA ASP A 137 -21.83 5.23 4.09
C ASP A 137 -21.71 5.74 5.54
N SER A 138 -21.42 4.86 6.50
CA SER A 138 -21.18 5.28 7.89
C SER A 138 -20.02 6.27 7.99
N ILE A 139 -18.87 5.98 7.36
CA ILE A 139 -17.71 6.88 7.37
C ILE A 139 -18.03 8.21 6.68
N ILE A 140 -18.70 8.16 5.53
CA ILE A 140 -19.03 9.35 4.75
C ILE A 140 -20.08 10.21 5.46
N ASP A 141 -21.25 9.67 5.75
CA ASP A 141 -22.40 10.48 6.18
C ASP A 141 -22.36 10.79 7.69
N HIS A 142 -21.91 9.83 8.50
CA HIS A 142 -21.86 9.99 9.96
C HIS A 142 -20.59 10.70 10.42
N ASN A 143 -19.40 10.21 10.03
CA ASN A 143 -18.15 10.81 10.53
C ASN A 143 -17.80 12.10 9.76
N ILE A 144 -17.61 12.02 8.44
CA ILE A 144 -17.15 13.18 7.66
C ILE A 144 -18.27 14.19 7.44
N GLY A 145 -19.48 13.73 7.16
CA GLY A 145 -20.66 14.57 7.03
C GLY A 145 -20.91 15.39 8.30
N SER A 146 -20.68 14.80 9.49
CA SER A 146 -20.76 15.53 10.76
C SER A 146 -19.74 16.66 10.83
N VAL A 147 -18.47 16.40 10.48
CA VAL A 147 -17.42 17.43 10.45
C VAL A 147 -17.80 18.58 9.52
N ILE A 148 -18.27 18.28 8.31
CA ILE A 148 -18.70 19.32 7.35
C ILE A 148 -19.86 20.13 7.92
N ARG A 149 -20.89 19.48 8.49
CA ARG A 149 -22.05 20.15 9.10
C ARG A 149 -21.73 20.99 10.33
N THR A 150 -20.58 20.81 10.97
CA THR A 150 -20.15 21.72 12.07
C THR A 150 -19.73 23.11 11.59
N ILE A 151 -19.47 23.27 10.29
CA ILE A 151 -19.04 24.56 9.71
C ILE A 151 -20.26 25.48 9.59
N THR A 152 -20.13 26.68 10.14
CA THR A 152 -21.19 27.70 10.16
C THR A 152 -21.00 28.77 9.07
N GLN A 153 -22.00 29.65 8.89
CA GLN A 153 -22.05 30.64 7.79
C GLN A 153 -20.88 31.62 7.74
N ASP A 154 -20.25 31.90 8.88
CA ASP A 154 -19.08 32.78 9.00
C ASP A 154 -17.75 32.07 8.71
N GLN A 155 -17.79 30.75 8.56
CA GLN A 155 -16.63 29.89 8.39
C GLN A 155 -16.51 29.42 6.95
N THR A 156 -15.35 28.87 6.62
CA THR A 156 -15.10 28.23 5.33
C THR A 156 -14.30 26.97 5.57
N GLY A 157 -14.61 25.91 4.83
CA GLY A 157 -13.83 24.69 4.77
C GLY A 157 -13.18 24.55 3.40
N ALA A 158 -12.05 23.85 3.35
CA ALA A 158 -11.47 23.42 2.09
C ALA A 158 -10.85 22.03 2.19
N PHE A 159 -11.17 21.16 1.23
CA PHE A 159 -10.35 19.98 0.98
C PHE A 159 -9.21 20.37 0.06
N VAL A 160 -7.99 20.05 0.49
CA VAL A 160 -6.77 20.39 -0.22
C VAL A 160 -5.99 19.11 -0.48
N LYS A 161 -5.57 18.92 -1.72
CA LYS A 161 -4.58 17.90 -2.08
C LYS A 161 -3.32 18.54 -2.62
N ILE A 162 -2.19 18.01 -2.15
CA ILE A 162 -0.84 18.40 -2.55
C ILE A 162 -0.04 17.13 -2.83
N ASP A 163 0.69 17.08 -3.94
CA ASP A 163 1.70 16.04 -4.14
C ASP A 163 2.97 16.39 -3.37
N ARG A 164 3.42 15.46 -2.51
CA ARG A 164 4.66 15.59 -1.72
C ARG A 164 5.51 14.33 -1.88
N PRO A 165 6.85 14.45 -1.82
CA PRO A 165 7.73 13.30 -1.78
C PRO A 165 7.57 12.56 -0.45
N VAL A 166 7.61 11.23 -0.50
CA VAL A 166 7.72 10.42 0.72
C VAL A 166 9.16 10.49 1.22
N ILE A 167 9.33 10.84 2.49
CA ILE A 167 10.65 10.87 3.15
C ILE A 167 10.95 9.49 3.71
N TYR A 168 12.02 8.84 3.25
CA TYR A 168 12.39 7.48 3.61
C TYR A 168 13.50 7.38 4.69
N ASP A 169 13.81 8.48 5.37
CA ASP A 169 14.90 8.53 6.37
C ASP A 169 14.74 7.50 7.50
N GLU A 170 13.50 7.24 7.92
CA GLU A 170 13.21 6.23 8.93
C GLU A 170 13.60 4.83 8.46
N TYR A 171 13.33 4.48 7.20
CA TYR A 171 13.70 3.19 6.61
C TYR A 171 15.22 3.03 6.52
N ILE A 172 15.94 4.08 6.12
CA ILE A 172 17.42 4.07 6.11
C ILE A 172 17.97 3.82 7.51
N ARG A 173 17.40 4.48 8.53
CA ARG A 173 17.80 4.27 9.92
C ARG A 173 17.51 2.84 10.39
N THR A 174 16.37 2.28 10.00
CA THR A 174 16.00 0.90 10.35
C THR A 174 16.95 -0.11 9.71
N GLU A 175 17.28 0.02 8.42
CA GLU A 175 18.25 -0.87 7.77
C GLU A 175 19.63 -0.77 8.44
N ARG A 176 20.08 0.43 8.82
CA ARG A 176 21.31 0.59 9.61
C ARG A 176 21.27 -0.10 10.97
N SER A 177 20.10 -0.11 11.63
CA SER A 177 19.93 -0.84 12.90
C SER A 177 20.11 -2.35 12.70
N LYS A 178 19.62 -2.91 11.59
CA LYS A 178 19.78 -4.35 11.28
C LYS A 178 21.25 -4.74 11.10
N ILE A 179 22.08 -3.86 10.55
CA ILE A 179 23.54 -4.08 10.48
C ILE A 179 24.13 -4.22 11.90
N ASN A 180 23.68 -3.41 12.86
CA ASN A 180 24.16 -3.51 14.24
C ASN A 180 23.70 -4.83 14.90
N ASP A 181 22.50 -5.30 14.60
CA ASP A 181 22.00 -6.59 15.08
C ASP A 181 22.83 -7.77 14.54
N LEU A 182 23.24 -7.72 13.27
CA LEU A 182 24.16 -8.71 12.69
C LEU A 182 25.55 -8.65 13.33
N LYS A 183 26.10 -7.46 13.56
CA LYS A 183 27.39 -7.31 14.26
C LYS A 183 27.34 -7.89 15.66
N LYS A 184 26.23 -7.68 16.38
CA LYS A 184 26.02 -8.29 17.69
C LYS A 184 25.98 -9.83 17.59
N ALA A 185 25.27 -10.36 16.60
CA ALA A 185 25.22 -11.81 16.36
C ALA A 185 26.61 -12.41 16.05
N TYR A 186 27.47 -11.68 15.34
CA TYR A 186 28.85 -12.07 15.11
C TYR A 186 29.68 -12.06 16.40
N LEU A 187 29.55 -11.02 17.24
CA LEU A 187 30.24 -10.95 18.53
C LEU A 187 29.82 -12.06 19.50
N ASP A 188 28.61 -12.57 19.36
CA ASP A 188 28.05 -13.69 20.12
C ASP A 188 28.41 -15.07 19.48
N ASP A 189 29.34 -15.12 18.52
CA ASP A 189 29.80 -16.32 17.79
C ASP A 189 28.68 -17.10 17.06
N ILE A 190 27.59 -16.43 16.69
CA ILE A 190 26.42 -17.06 16.04
C ILE A 190 26.62 -17.20 14.54
N ILE A 191 27.27 -16.21 13.92
CA ILE A 191 27.47 -16.13 12.48
C ILE A 191 28.95 -16.03 12.17
N SER A 192 29.38 -16.63 11.07
CA SER A 192 30.76 -16.50 10.60
C SER A 192 31.03 -15.10 10.02
N GLU A 193 32.30 -14.73 9.90
CA GLU A 193 32.70 -13.47 9.26
C GLU A 193 32.25 -13.41 7.78
N GLU A 194 32.34 -14.54 7.07
CA GLU A 194 31.84 -14.67 5.70
C GLU A 194 30.32 -14.46 5.63
N GLU A 195 29.56 -15.08 6.55
CA GLU A 195 28.10 -14.92 6.61
C GLU A 195 27.71 -13.47 6.95
N LEU A 196 28.42 -12.83 7.88
CA LEU A 196 28.23 -11.43 8.21
C LEU A 196 28.44 -10.54 6.97
N THR A 197 29.52 -10.77 6.22
CA THR A 197 29.90 -9.94 5.06
C THR A 197 28.81 -9.97 4.00
N ILE A 198 28.36 -11.15 3.58
CA ILE A 198 27.32 -11.33 2.56
C ILE A 198 26.01 -10.66 2.99
N ARG A 199 25.59 -10.86 4.26
CA ARG A 199 24.33 -10.27 4.76
C ARG A 199 24.39 -8.76 4.86
N VAL A 200 25.55 -8.21 5.25
CA VAL A 200 25.77 -6.77 5.33
C VAL A 200 25.79 -6.13 3.95
N GLU A 201 26.37 -6.79 2.94
CA GLU A 201 26.32 -6.35 1.54
C GLU A 201 24.87 -6.21 1.03
N ILE A 202 24.01 -7.21 1.30
CA ILE A 202 22.58 -7.13 0.95
C ILE A 202 21.90 -5.91 1.60
N ILE A 203 22.15 -5.65 2.88
CA ILE A 203 21.55 -4.50 3.57
C ILE A 203 22.11 -3.17 3.02
N TYR A 204 23.40 -3.11 2.68
CA TYR A 204 23.98 -1.92 2.05
C TYR A 204 23.35 -1.64 0.68
N GLY A 205 23.15 -2.66 -0.16
CA GLY A 205 22.44 -2.52 -1.44
C GLY A 205 21.06 -1.90 -1.26
N ARG A 206 20.28 -2.39 -0.28
CA ARG A 206 18.97 -1.78 0.07
C ARG A 206 19.08 -0.33 0.54
N ILE A 207 20.07 0.00 1.36
CA ILE A 207 20.27 1.37 1.83
C ILE A 207 20.52 2.31 0.65
N GLU A 208 21.32 1.89 -0.33
CA GLU A 208 21.58 2.69 -1.53
C GLU A 208 20.32 2.83 -2.41
N GLU A 209 19.53 1.78 -2.58
CA GLU A 209 18.23 1.88 -3.26
C GLU A 209 17.29 2.86 -2.56
N ILE A 210 17.16 2.77 -1.23
CA ILE A 210 16.32 3.67 -0.45
C ILE A 210 16.85 5.11 -0.53
N LYS A 211 18.16 5.32 -0.50
CA LYS A 211 18.75 6.66 -0.68
C LYS A 211 18.43 7.23 -2.05
N LYS A 212 18.54 6.43 -3.11
CA LYS A 212 18.23 6.87 -4.48
C LYS A 212 16.81 7.40 -4.58
N ILE A 213 15.81 6.66 -4.10
CA ILE A 213 14.40 7.12 -4.11
C ILE A 213 14.10 8.26 -3.13
N ASN A 214 14.96 8.49 -2.13
CA ASN A 214 14.77 9.52 -1.10
C ASN A 214 15.41 10.87 -1.48
N PHE A 215 16.50 10.85 -2.25
CA PHE A 215 17.28 12.05 -2.60
C PHE A 215 17.27 12.36 -4.09
N GLU A 216 17.29 11.35 -4.97
CA GLU A 216 17.41 11.52 -6.43
C GLU A 216 16.05 11.34 -7.11
N ASP A 217 15.50 10.13 -7.05
CA ASP A 217 14.26 9.72 -7.71
C ASP A 217 13.07 9.81 -6.75
N LYS A 218 12.83 11.02 -6.23
CA LYS A 218 11.81 11.28 -5.22
C LYS A 218 10.43 10.76 -5.65
N VAL A 219 9.84 9.90 -4.81
CA VAL A 219 8.51 9.34 -5.04
C VAL A 219 7.44 10.29 -4.50
N TYR A 220 6.69 10.92 -5.41
CA TYR A 220 5.60 11.83 -5.04
C TYR A 220 4.28 11.09 -4.91
N ARG A 221 3.57 11.35 -3.81
CA ARG A 221 2.22 10.84 -3.57
C ARG A 221 1.24 11.97 -3.22
N PRO A 222 -0.07 11.77 -3.43
CA PRO A 222 -1.07 12.72 -3.01
C PRO A 222 -1.23 12.69 -1.48
N PHE A 223 -1.03 13.85 -0.84
CA PHE A 223 -1.37 14.10 0.55
C PHE A 223 -2.65 14.93 0.62
N HIS A 224 -3.54 14.55 1.54
CA HIS A 224 -4.87 15.12 1.66
C HIS A 224 -5.02 15.87 2.98
N TYR A 225 -5.68 17.02 2.91
CA TYR A 225 -5.85 17.93 4.03
C TYR A 225 -7.27 18.49 4.09
N LEU A 226 -7.76 18.69 5.30
CA LEU A 226 -8.90 19.56 5.59
C LEU A 226 -8.38 20.86 6.21
N VAL A 227 -8.70 21.99 5.57
CA VAL A 227 -8.38 23.33 6.08
C VAL A 227 -9.67 23.98 6.55
N LEU A 228 -9.68 24.47 7.78
CA LEU A 228 -10.81 25.22 8.35
C LEU A 228 -10.39 26.66 8.61
N PHE A 229 -11.28 27.61 8.33
CA PHE A 229 -11.04 29.04 8.48
C PHE A 229 -12.05 29.66 9.44
N ASP A 230 -11.58 30.44 10.41
CA ASP A 230 -12.43 31.21 11.35
C ASP A 230 -11.70 32.48 11.85
N LYS A 231 -12.46 33.49 12.26
CA LYS A 231 -11.93 34.75 12.82
C LYS A 231 -11.31 34.56 14.22
N LYS A 232 -11.71 33.53 14.96
CA LYS A 232 -11.36 33.28 16.37
C LYS A 232 -10.67 31.93 16.54
N LYS A 233 -9.41 31.96 17.01
CA LYS A 233 -8.62 30.76 17.30
C LYS A 233 -9.28 29.74 18.26
N PRO A 234 -9.99 30.14 19.34
CA PRO A 234 -10.62 29.18 20.25
C PRO A 234 -11.68 28.31 19.56
N ILE A 235 -12.53 28.94 18.73
CA ILE A 235 -13.55 28.23 17.93
C ILE A 235 -12.86 27.27 16.97
N LEU A 236 -11.83 27.74 16.29
CA LEU A 236 -11.06 26.92 15.35
C LEU A 236 -10.38 25.71 16.02
N SER A 237 -9.89 25.89 17.26
CA SER A 237 -9.32 24.79 18.05
C SER A 237 -10.36 23.74 18.41
N GLU A 238 -11.58 24.14 18.75
CA GLU A 238 -12.67 23.24 19.10
C GLU A 238 -13.12 22.45 17.86
N MET A 239 -13.33 23.14 16.74
CA MET A 239 -13.64 22.51 15.45
C MET A 239 -12.57 21.51 15.04
N THR A 240 -11.29 21.87 15.17
CA THR A 240 -10.17 20.97 14.85
C THR A 240 -10.21 19.71 15.71
N ARG A 241 -10.46 19.85 17.02
CA ARG A 241 -10.51 18.72 17.95
C ARG A 241 -11.68 17.79 17.64
N ASN A 242 -12.84 18.35 17.33
CA ASN A 242 -14.00 17.58 16.90
C ASN A 242 -13.70 16.82 15.59
N ALA A 243 -13.18 17.52 14.58
CA ALA A 243 -12.82 16.93 13.30
C ALA A 243 -11.85 15.75 13.46
N VAL A 244 -10.74 15.93 14.18
CA VAL A 244 -9.77 14.86 14.45
C VAL A 244 -10.42 13.69 15.19
N GLY A 245 -11.29 13.94 16.16
CA GLY A 245 -12.05 12.89 16.86
C GLY A 245 -12.96 12.09 15.93
N GLN A 246 -13.67 12.75 15.02
CA GLN A 246 -14.53 12.09 14.04
C GLN A 246 -13.75 11.26 13.02
N PHE A 247 -12.62 11.78 12.54
CA PHE A 247 -11.72 11.02 11.66
C PHE A 247 -11.19 9.77 12.38
N LYS A 248 -10.77 9.91 13.64
CA LYS A 248 -10.30 8.75 14.43
C LYS A 248 -11.39 7.68 14.60
N ASN A 249 -12.63 8.09 14.84
CA ASN A 249 -13.78 7.17 14.91
C ASN A 249 -14.05 6.45 13.57
N ALA A 250 -13.69 7.08 12.45
CA ALA A 250 -13.75 6.48 11.12
C ALA A 250 -12.53 5.60 10.78
N GLY A 251 -11.61 5.36 11.73
CA GLY A 251 -10.36 4.63 11.48
C GLY A 251 -9.29 5.45 10.74
N LEU A 252 -9.44 6.78 10.69
CA LEU A 252 -8.50 7.71 10.08
C LEU A 252 -7.72 8.45 11.16
N ASP A 253 -6.44 8.14 11.33
CA ASP A 253 -5.54 8.81 12.27
C ASP A 253 -5.12 10.21 11.77
N ALA A 254 -6.11 11.11 11.65
CA ALA A 254 -5.89 12.49 11.23
C ALA A 254 -5.17 13.30 12.30
N ARG A 255 -4.35 14.27 11.88
CA ARG A 255 -3.54 15.10 12.80
C ARG A 255 -3.48 16.56 12.37
N GLN A 256 -3.45 17.46 13.35
CA GLN A 256 -3.27 18.89 13.11
C GLN A 256 -1.78 19.19 12.87
N LEU A 257 -1.46 19.88 11.77
CA LEU A 257 -0.10 20.34 11.46
C LEU A 257 0.34 21.49 12.36
N LYS A 258 1.65 21.58 12.65
CA LYS A 258 2.22 22.65 13.50
C LYS A 258 3.58 23.14 13.00
N GLY A 259 3.88 24.42 13.21
CA GLY A 259 5.19 25.02 12.97
C GLY A 259 5.79 24.68 11.60
N LYS A 260 6.90 23.93 11.60
CA LYS A 260 7.61 23.45 10.40
C LYS A 260 6.70 22.74 9.40
N GLU A 261 5.75 21.91 9.87
CA GLU A 261 4.85 21.17 8.99
C GLU A 261 3.89 22.09 8.22
N LEU A 262 3.43 23.17 8.87
CA LEU A 262 2.62 24.20 8.21
C LEU A 262 3.44 24.99 7.19
N ALA A 263 4.72 25.25 7.48
CA ALA A 263 5.62 25.92 6.55
C ALA A 263 5.84 25.06 5.30
N ILE A 264 6.12 23.77 5.47
CA ILE A 264 6.23 22.80 4.38
C ILE A 264 4.93 22.78 3.54
N PHE A 265 3.78 22.63 4.20
CA PHE A 265 2.46 22.61 3.55
C PHE A 265 2.20 23.87 2.69
N LEU A 266 2.55 25.05 3.20
CA LEU A 266 2.41 26.31 2.47
C LEU A 266 3.44 26.47 1.35
N LYS A 267 4.67 25.99 1.50
CA LYS A 267 5.71 26.07 0.45
C LYS A 267 5.32 25.27 -0.80
N TYR A 268 4.68 24.12 -0.62
CA TYR A 268 4.16 23.32 -1.74
C TYR A 268 3.10 24.01 -2.59
N GLN A 269 2.53 25.13 -2.12
CA GLN A 269 1.65 25.97 -2.92
C GLN A 269 2.38 26.58 -4.13
N TYR A 270 3.66 26.89 -3.98
CA TYR A 270 4.47 27.61 -4.96
C TYR A 270 5.49 26.72 -5.67
N ASN A 271 6.10 25.76 -4.96
CA ASN A 271 7.16 24.91 -5.50
C ASN A 271 7.02 23.49 -4.96
N GLN A 272 7.13 22.45 -5.80
CA GLN A 272 7.17 21.05 -5.34
C GLN A 272 8.57 20.43 -5.34
N VAL A 273 9.57 21.18 -5.79
CA VAL A 273 10.98 20.76 -5.88
C VAL A 273 11.80 21.53 -4.85
N PHE A 274 11.83 21.00 -3.63
CA PHE A 274 12.72 21.43 -2.54
C PHE A 274 12.98 20.24 -1.61
N ASP A 275 13.94 20.36 -0.68
CA ASP A 275 14.08 19.38 0.40
C ASP A 275 13.32 19.88 1.64
N GLU A 276 12.37 19.07 2.14
CA GLU A 276 11.60 19.42 3.34
C GLU A 276 12.51 19.60 4.56
N ARG A 277 13.67 18.91 4.59
CA ARG A 277 14.68 18.99 5.66
C ARG A 277 15.32 20.38 5.77
N GLU A 278 15.29 21.19 4.73
CA GLU A 278 15.78 22.58 4.78
C GLU A 278 15.10 23.39 5.88
N VAL A 279 13.84 23.09 6.20
CA VAL A 279 13.09 23.82 7.23
C VAL A 279 13.63 23.55 8.64
N ASP A 280 14.42 22.49 8.82
CA ASP A 280 14.85 22.10 10.16
C ASP A 280 15.79 23.11 10.81
N ASP A 281 16.56 23.81 9.97
CA ASP A 281 17.51 24.86 10.35
C ASP A 281 16.89 26.27 10.33
N ILE A 282 15.62 26.41 9.93
CA ILE A 282 14.93 27.70 9.81
C ILE A 282 14.20 28.04 11.11
N LYS A 283 14.40 29.26 11.60
CA LYS A 283 13.69 29.77 12.77
C LYS A 283 12.24 30.11 12.40
N PRO A 284 11.27 29.99 13.34
CA PRO A 284 9.86 30.29 13.07
C PRO A 284 9.59 31.69 12.51
N GLU A 285 10.39 32.68 12.89
CA GLU A 285 10.31 34.07 12.41
C GLU A 285 10.61 34.19 10.91
N ASP A 286 11.45 33.28 10.37
CA ASP A 286 11.92 33.27 9.00
C ASP A 286 11.10 32.32 8.09
N TYR A 287 10.06 31.66 8.63
CA TYR A 287 9.24 30.72 7.83
C TYR A 287 8.58 31.40 6.65
N LEU A 288 8.08 32.63 6.81
CA LEU A 288 7.42 33.34 5.71
C LEU A 288 8.38 33.54 4.53
N ASP A 289 9.59 34.04 4.79
CA ASP A 289 10.62 34.27 3.79
C ASP A 289 11.03 32.97 3.07
N TRP A 290 11.07 31.84 3.78
CA TRP A 290 11.41 30.53 3.19
C TRP A 290 10.28 29.90 2.35
N ILE A 291 9.02 30.18 2.71
CA ILE A 291 7.83 29.70 1.99
C ILE A 291 7.66 30.42 0.66
N LEU A 292 7.87 31.74 0.65
CA LEU A 292 7.53 32.60 -0.48
C LEU A 292 8.52 32.42 -1.64
N PRO A 293 8.02 32.37 -2.89
CA PRO A 293 8.89 32.40 -4.07
C PRO A 293 9.55 33.78 -4.20
N LYS A 294 10.73 33.81 -4.83
CA LYS A 294 11.47 35.08 -5.06
C LYS A 294 10.81 35.92 -6.16
N LYS A 295 10.09 35.29 -7.07
CA LYS A 295 9.44 35.93 -8.23
C LYS A 295 8.13 35.23 -8.59
N ILE A 296 7.09 36.03 -8.82
CA ILE A 296 5.82 35.58 -9.39
C ILE A 296 5.56 36.33 -10.71
N GLU A 297 5.29 35.61 -11.78
CA GLU A 297 4.89 36.18 -13.08
C GLU A 297 3.49 35.74 -13.48
N LEU A 298 2.62 36.69 -13.80
CA LEU A 298 1.27 36.43 -14.29
C LEU A 298 1.21 36.73 -15.79
N THR A 299 0.92 35.70 -16.59
CA THR A 299 0.61 35.87 -18.01
C THR A 299 -0.89 35.87 -18.23
N SER A 300 -1.34 35.97 -19.48
CA SER A 300 -2.77 35.84 -19.84
C SER A 300 -3.36 34.45 -19.58
N ARG A 301 -2.52 33.42 -19.37
CA ARG A 301 -2.93 32.00 -19.28
C ARG A 301 -2.30 31.22 -18.14
N THR A 302 -1.14 31.64 -17.65
CA THR A 302 -0.31 30.88 -16.72
C THR A 302 0.18 31.75 -15.57
N VAL A 303 0.51 31.11 -14.46
CA VAL A 303 1.21 31.73 -13.33
C VAL A 303 2.58 31.06 -13.23
N LYS A 304 3.65 31.82 -13.11
CA LYS A 304 4.99 31.28 -12.91
C LYS A 304 5.51 31.60 -11.52
N TYR A 305 6.05 30.59 -10.83
CA TYR A 305 6.71 30.72 -9.52
C TYR A 305 8.19 30.40 -9.70
N ASP A 306 9.06 31.38 -9.54
CA ASP A 306 10.52 31.21 -9.75
C ASP A 306 10.87 30.51 -11.09
N GLY A 307 10.08 30.79 -12.13
CA GLY A 307 10.20 30.20 -13.47
C GLY A 307 9.36 28.94 -13.70
N LEU A 308 8.88 28.25 -12.67
CA LEU A 308 8.00 27.08 -12.77
C LEU A 308 6.65 27.47 -13.35
N ILE A 309 6.31 26.94 -14.52
CA ILE A 309 5.06 27.25 -15.23
C ILE A 309 3.91 26.45 -14.62
N THR A 310 2.86 27.13 -14.19
CA THR A 310 1.62 26.50 -13.71
C THR A 310 0.40 26.90 -14.54
N HIS A 311 -0.50 25.94 -14.73
CA HIS A 311 -1.80 26.15 -15.34
C HIS A 311 -2.89 26.02 -14.28
N ASN A 312 -3.78 27.00 -14.19
CA ASN A 312 -4.86 26.99 -13.21
C ASN A 312 -6.21 26.79 -13.91
N LEU A 313 -6.96 25.79 -13.47
CA LEU A 313 -8.28 25.44 -13.97
C LEU A 313 -9.31 25.58 -12.85
N LYS A 314 -10.53 25.99 -13.19
CA LYS A 314 -11.69 25.90 -12.31
C LYS A 314 -12.62 24.79 -12.81
N ILE A 315 -13.15 23.99 -11.89
CA ILE A 315 -14.23 23.05 -12.19
C ILE A 315 -15.54 23.83 -12.31
N LEU A 316 -16.17 23.74 -13.48
CA LEU A 316 -17.42 24.41 -13.81
C LEU A 316 -18.63 23.51 -13.49
N ASP A 317 -18.56 22.24 -13.92
CA ASP A 317 -19.60 21.24 -13.66
C ASP A 317 -19.00 19.97 -13.07
N TYR A 318 -19.80 19.33 -12.22
CA TYR A 318 -19.53 18.09 -11.51
C TYR A 318 -20.46 16.98 -12.07
N PRO A 319 -20.13 15.70 -11.90
CA PRO A 319 -21.03 14.60 -12.23
C PRO A 319 -22.38 14.74 -11.52
N SER A 320 -23.50 14.53 -12.22
CA SER A 320 -24.86 14.72 -11.67
C SER A 320 -25.22 13.66 -10.63
N VAL A 321 -24.85 12.40 -10.88
CA VAL A 321 -25.09 11.27 -9.96
C VAL A 321 -23.75 10.78 -9.45
N VAL A 322 -23.59 10.76 -8.14
CA VAL A 322 -22.33 10.40 -7.49
C VAL A 322 -22.51 9.29 -6.47
N GLY A 323 -21.58 8.34 -6.49
CA GLY A 323 -21.43 7.31 -5.46
C GLY A 323 -20.50 7.76 -4.33
N ASN A 324 -20.12 6.81 -3.50
CA ASN A 324 -19.11 7.02 -2.47
C ASN A 324 -17.73 7.24 -3.11
N ALA A 325 -16.91 8.11 -2.50
CA ALA A 325 -15.58 8.50 -2.97
C ALA A 325 -15.51 8.99 -4.43
N TRP A 326 -16.54 9.72 -4.89
CA TRP A 326 -16.58 10.21 -6.28
C TRP A 326 -15.44 11.20 -6.61
N GLY A 327 -14.90 11.88 -5.60
CA GLY A 327 -13.79 12.82 -5.75
C GLY A 327 -12.43 12.14 -5.93
N TYR A 328 -12.31 10.83 -5.68
CA TYR A 328 -11.05 10.07 -5.78
C TYR A 328 -10.27 10.36 -7.08
N ARG A 329 -10.94 10.35 -8.23
CA ARG A 329 -10.29 10.59 -9.53
C ARG A 329 -9.78 12.02 -9.73
N LEU A 330 -10.42 13.00 -9.10
CA LEU A 330 -10.02 14.40 -9.15
C LEU A 330 -8.81 14.66 -8.24
N PHE A 331 -8.81 14.11 -7.03
CA PHE A 331 -7.77 14.38 -6.04
C PHE A 331 -6.50 13.55 -6.25
N ASN A 332 -6.54 12.43 -6.98
CA ASN A 332 -5.34 11.61 -7.24
C ASN A 332 -4.64 11.83 -8.59
N ILE A 333 -4.94 12.94 -9.28
CA ILE A 333 -4.23 13.29 -10.51
C ILE A 333 -2.81 13.74 -10.17
N PRO A 334 -1.74 13.10 -10.70
CA PRO A 334 -0.36 13.49 -10.42
C PRO A 334 -0.01 14.88 -10.93
N ASN A 335 1.00 15.52 -10.34
CA ASN A 335 1.50 16.87 -10.68
C ASN A 335 0.43 17.96 -10.57
N THR A 336 -0.51 17.77 -9.64
CA THR A 336 -1.58 18.75 -9.41
C THR A 336 -1.75 19.09 -7.94
N ARG A 337 -2.22 20.30 -7.69
CA ARG A 337 -2.79 20.71 -6.42
C ARG A 337 -4.27 20.99 -6.63
N VAL A 338 -5.10 20.39 -5.80
CA VAL A 338 -6.55 20.56 -5.85
C VAL A 338 -7.00 21.29 -4.60
N VAL A 339 -7.79 22.35 -4.76
CA VAL A 339 -8.40 23.09 -3.65
C VAL A 339 -9.90 23.17 -3.89
N MET A 340 -10.66 22.40 -3.14
CA MET A 340 -12.12 22.42 -3.13
C MET A 340 -12.59 23.22 -1.91
N LYS A 341 -13.01 24.47 -2.14
CA LYS A 341 -13.55 25.35 -1.10
C LYS A 341 -15.05 25.15 -0.99
N PHE A 342 -15.56 25.14 0.23
CA PHE A 342 -16.98 25.04 0.50
C PHE A 342 -17.38 25.96 1.66
N LYS A 343 -18.46 26.72 1.44
CA LYS A 343 -19.02 27.64 2.43
C LYS A 343 -20.52 27.37 2.61
N PRO A 344 -21.01 27.15 3.83
CA PRO A 344 -22.42 26.87 4.06
C PRO A 344 -23.29 28.08 3.68
N VAL A 345 -24.45 27.79 3.12
CA VAL A 345 -25.50 28.75 2.79
C VAL A 345 -26.58 28.67 3.86
N ASP A 346 -27.11 29.82 4.27
CA ASP A 346 -28.22 29.86 5.22
C ASP A 346 -29.41 29.02 4.74
N ARG A 347 -30.09 28.32 5.66
CA ARG A 347 -31.16 27.38 5.29
C ARG A 347 -32.33 28.09 4.60
N TYR A 348 -32.74 29.25 5.11
CA TYR A 348 -33.82 30.03 4.51
C TYR A 348 -33.40 30.56 3.13
N GLN A 349 -32.17 31.05 2.99
CA GLN A 349 -31.65 31.48 1.69
C GLN A 349 -31.50 30.32 0.69
N SER A 350 -31.15 29.13 1.17
CA SER A 350 -30.98 27.92 0.37
C SER A 350 -32.32 27.49 -0.24
N ILE A 351 -33.36 27.40 0.57
CA ILE A 351 -34.73 27.09 0.13
C ILE A 351 -35.19 28.11 -0.91
N LYS A 352 -35.08 29.41 -0.59
CA LYS A 352 -35.48 30.49 -1.50
C LYS A 352 -34.72 30.46 -2.83
N ARG A 353 -33.43 30.12 -2.81
CA ARG A 353 -32.60 30.01 -4.02
C ARG A 353 -33.05 28.84 -4.90
N ILE A 354 -33.39 27.70 -4.28
CA ILE A 354 -33.85 26.51 -5.01
C ILE A 354 -35.24 26.74 -5.59
N ASP A 355 -36.18 27.30 -4.81
CA ASP A 355 -37.53 27.64 -5.27
C ASP A 355 -37.49 28.54 -6.51
N ARG A 356 -36.69 29.61 -6.45
CA ARG A 356 -36.49 30.50 -7.59
C ARG A 356 -35.93 29.77 -8.82
N SER A 357 -34.94 28.90 -8.61
CA SER A 357 -34.33 28.14 -9.72
C SER A 357 -35.33 27.16 -10.34
N LEU A 358 -36.19 26.54 -9.53
CA LEU A 358 -37.27 25.66 -9.98
C LEU A 358 -38.33 26.42 -10.80
N GLU A 359 -38.75 27.60 -10.35
CA GLU A 359 -39.68 28.47 -11.09
C GLU A 359 -39.12 28.84 -12.47
N GLU A 360 -37.86 29.26 -12.53
CA GLU A 360 -37.19 29.63 -13.78
C GLU A 360 -37.05 28.42 -14.73
N LEU A 361 -36.63 27.25 -14.24
CA LEU A 361 -36.52 26.04 -15.06
C LEU A 361 -37.87 25.55 -15.57
N ARG A 362 -38.93 25.58 -14.75
CA ARG A 362 -40.30 25.25 -15.19
C ARG A 362 -40.78 26.22 -16.28
N GLY A 363 -40.45 27.50 -16.15
CA GLY A 363 -40.69 28.50 -17.20
C GLY A 363 -39.95 28.17 -18.50
N GLN A 364 -38.69 27.73 -18.42
CA GLN A 364 -37.92 27.30 -19.59
C GLN A 364 -38.48 26.02 -20.24
N ALA A 365 -38.93 25.05 -19.45
CA ALA A 365 -39.53 23.80 -19.92
C ALA A 365 -40.77 24.08 -20.77
N GLY A 366 -41.64 25.00 -20.33
CA GLY A 366 -42.84 25.40 -21.06
C GLY A 366 -42.59 26.15 -22.38
N GLN A 367 -41.37 26.67 -22.60
CA GLN A 367 -41.01 27.46 -23.79
C GLN A 367 -40.13 26.72 -24.80
N THR A 368 -39.55 25.56 -24.45
CA THR A 368 -38.65 24.85 -25.36
C THR A 368 -39.42 23.89 -26.28
N GLY A 369 -39.30 24.09 -27.59
CA GLY A 369 -39.82 23.14 -28.59
C GLY A 369 -38.89 21.95 -28.85
N LYS A 370 -37.67 21.94 -28.30
CA LYS A 370 -36.69 20.86 -28.48
C LYS A 370 -36.84 19.80 -27.39
N ILE A 371 -37.19 18.57 -27.78
CA ILE A 371 -37.40 17.44 -26.87
C ILE A 371 -36.15 17.15 -26.02
N SER A 372 -34.96 17.12 -26.63
CA SER A 372 -33.71 16.86 -25.89
C SER A 372 -33.44 17.88 -24.78
N LYS A 373 -33.67 19.17 -25.07
CA LYS A 373 -33.52 20.25 -24.09
C LYS A 373 -34.62 20.20 -23.02
N LEU A 374 -35.83 19.79 -23.39
CA LEU A 374 -36.94 19.60 -22.45
C LEU A 374 -36.62 18.48 -21.46
N MET A 375 -36.12 17.34 -21.94
CA MET A 375 -35.64 16.23 -21.09
C MET A 375 -34.56 16.69 -20.12
N GLU A 376 -33.55 17.43 -20.60
CA GLU A 376 -32.48 17.97 -19.74
C GLU A 376 -33.00 18.91 -18.64
N ILE A 377 -33.95 19.79 -18.98
CA ILE A 377 -34.55 20.71 -18.02
C ILE A 377 -35.39 19.95 -16.98
N ASN A 378 -36.16 18.95 -17.40
CA ASN A 378 -36.98 18.14 -16.49
C ASN A 378 -36.11 17.35 -15.51
N GLU A 379 -35.01 16.75 -15.96
CA GLU A 379 -34.05 16.06 -15.10
C GLU A 379 -33.47 17.01 -14.03
N ASN A 380 -33.18 18.27 -14.41
CA ASN A 380 -32.71 19.28 -13.48
C ASN A 380 -33.79 19.71 -12.47
N ILE A 381 -35.05 19.81 -12.91
CA ILE A 381 -36.19 20.14 -12.04
C ILE A 381 -36.38 19.04 -10.98
N GLU A 382 -36.34 17.77 -11.40
CA GLU A 382 -36.46 16.62 -10.50
C GLU A 382 -35.32 16.62 -9.48
N SER A 383 -34.08 16.79 -9.93
CA SER A 383 -32.89 16.86 -9.07
C SER A 383 -32.97 17.99 -8.02
N LEU A 384 -33.46 19.17 -8.42
CA LEU A 384 -33.62 20.30 -7.50
C LEU A 384 -34.80 20.13 -6.54
N ALA A 385 -35.87 19.47 -6.97
CA ALA A 385 -37.01 19.14 -6.11
C ALA A 385 -36.62 18.11 -5.04
N GLU A 386 -35.82 17.11 -5.40
CA GLU A 386 -35.26 16.15 -4.45
C GLU A 386 -34.33 16.84 -3.43
N LEU A 387 -33.44 17.73 -3.90
CA LEU A 387 -32.60 18.54 -3.03
C LEU A 387 -33.42 19.41 -2.07
N LEU A 388 -34.50 20.03 -2.55
CA LEU A 388 -35.39 20.83 -1.70
C LEU A 388 -36.04 19.97 -0.62
N SER A 389 -36.49 18.76 -0.98
CA SER A 389 -37.03 17.78 -0.06
C SER A 389 -36.00 17.45 1.03
N MET A 390 -34.78 17.06 0.65
CA MET A 390 -33.69 16.74 1.58
C MET A 390 -33.38 17.90 2.53
N LEU A 391 -33.34 19.15 2.05
CA LEU A 391 -33.10 20.32 2.90
C LEU A 391 -34.26 20.62 3.89
N GLN A 392 -35.46 20.13 3.60
CA GLN A 392 -36.65 20.31 4.45
C GLN A 392 -36.84 19.15 5.43
N SER A 393 -36.67 17.92 4.98
CA SER A 393 -36.95 16.69 5.74
C SER A 393 -35.72 16.08 6.42
N GLU A 394 -34.52 16.27 5.87
CA GLU A 394 -33.27 15.71 6.37
C GLU A 394 -32.39 16.78 7.03
N ASN A 395 -31.42 16.36 7.84
CA ASN A 395 -30.43 17.27 8.45
C ASN A 395 -29.32 17.65 7.47
N GLU A 396 -29.70 17.96 6.22
CA GLU A 396 -28.80 18.37 5.14
C GLU A 396 -28.64 19.89 5.10
N SER A 397 -27.46 20.34 4.65
CA SER A 397 -27.15 21.76 4.47
C SER A 397 -26.56 21.99 3.09
N LEU A 398 -26.92 23.13 2.46
CA LEU A 398 -26.41 23.52 1.16
C LEU A 398 -25.12 24.32 1.32
N TYR A 399 -24.12 24.04 0.49
CA TYR A 399 -22.84 24.74 0.46
C TYR A 399 -22.57 25.32 -0.92
N ASP A 400 -21.99 26.52 -0.94
CA ASP A 400 -21.38 27.10 -2.12
C ASP A 400 -19.97 26.51 -2.31
N VAL A 401 -19.78 25.73 -3.37
CA VAL A 401 -18.56 24.96 -3.66
C VAL A 401 -17.85 25.48 -4.92
N ASN A 402 -16.55 25.68 -4.82
CA ASN A 402 -15.65 25.95 -5.94
C ASN A 402 -14.42 25.06 -5.84
N THR A 403 -14.03 24.45 -6.96
CA THR A 403 -12.83 23.60 -7.03
C THR A 403 -11.84 24.14 -8.03
N TYR A 404 -10.60 24.29 -7.59
CA TYR A 404 -9.47 24.76 -8.40
C TYR A 404 -8.44 23.65 -8.54
N VAL A 405 -7.94 23.46 -9.76
CA VAL A 405 -6.86 22.53 -10.09
C VAL A 405 -5.69 23.33 -10.63
N THR A 406 -4.60 23.38 -9.86
CA THR A 406 -3.32 23.93 -10.29
C THR A 406 -2.44 22.79 -10.80
N ILE A 407 -1.97 22.89 -12.04
CA ILE A 407 -1.11 21.90 -12.71
C ILE A 407 0.31 22.44 -12.74
N TYR A 408 1.28 21.69 -12.24
CA TYR A 408 2.70 22.04 -12.27
C TYR A 408 3.34 21.40 -13.52
N ASP A 409 3.75 22.21 -14.50
CA ASP A 409 4.22 21.75 -15.81
C ASP A 409 5.75 21.84 -15.90
N TYR A 410 6.43 20.86 -15.29
CA TYR A 410 7.90 20.80 -15.24
C TYR A 410 8.53 20.59 -16.61
N GLU A 411 7.95 19.71 -17.45
CA GLU A 411 8.48 19.45 -18.80
C GLU A 411 8.46 20.72 -19.67
N LEU A 412 7.37 21.49 -19.63
CA LEU A 412 7.29 22.76 -20.34
C LEU A 412 8.26 23.78 -19.77
N THR A 413 8.44 23.80 -18.45
CA THR A 413 9.40 24.67 -17.76
C THR A 413 10.83 24.40 -18.23
N GLU A 414 11.26 23.13 -18.24
CA GLU A 414 12.60 22.73 -18.67
C GLU A 414 12.86 23.02 -20.16
N ARG A 415 11.86 22.79 -21.02
CA ARG A 415 11.94 23.20 -22.44
C ARG A 415 12.10 24.71 -22.58
N TYR A 416 11.35 25.50 -21.80
CA TYR A 416 11.42 26.95 -21.86
C TYR A 416 12.80 27.46 -21.41
N LYS A 417 13.39 26.87 -20.36
CA LYS A 417 14.76 27.17 -19.91
C LYS A 417 15.79 26.90 -21.02
N LYS A 418 15.79 25.69 -21.60
CA LYS A 418 16.70 25.30 -22.70
C LYS A 418 16.59 26.20 -23.93
N THR A 419 15.38 26.69 -24.22
CA THR A 419 15.12 27.59 -25.36
C THR A 419 15.63 29.02 -25.08
N THR A 420 15.55 29.48 -23.84
CA THR A 420 15.97 30.83 -23.42
C THR A 420 17.48 30.93 -23.25
N GLU A 421 18.17 29.81 -22.95
CA GLU A 421 19.63 29.73 -22.78
C GLU A 421 20.44 29.52 -24.08
N GLY A 422 19.81 29.62 -25.26
CA GLY A 422 20.53 29.72 -26.54
C GLY A 422 21.04 28.41 -27.17
N ASN A 423 20.71 27.24 -26.60
CA ASN A 423 21.00 25.93 -27.22
C ASN A 423 19.95 25.58 -28.30
N SER A 424 19.87 26.41 -29.34
CA SER A 424 18.79 26.41 -30.33
C SER A 424 18.95 25.40 -31.49
N SER A 425 19.99 24.58 -31.53
CA SER A 425 20.30 23.74 -32.71
C SER A 425 19.79 22.29 -32.67
N THR A 426 19.21 21.80 -31.57
CA THR A 426 18.69 20.41 -31.50
C THR A 426 17.26 20.27 -30.97
N ALA A 427 16.59 21.36 -30.59
CA ALA A 427 15.29 21.34 -29.89
C ALA A 427 14.08 20.95 -30.75
N ALA A 428 14.24 20.81 -32.07
CA ALA A 428 13.13 20.51 -32.99
C ALA A 428 12.89 19.01 -33.22
N SER A 429 13.75 18.12 -32.71
CA SER A 429 13.72 16.69 -33.08
C SER A 429 13.92 15.75 -31.88
N SER A 430 13.02 15.78 -30.88
CA SER A 430 12.84 14.64 -29.97
C SER A 430 11.45 14.67 -29.30
N SER A 431 10.61 13.70 -29.65
CA SER A 431 9.30 13.33 -29.08
C SER A 431 8.13 14.33 -29.12
N SER A 432 6.97 13.80 -29.56
CA SER A 432 5.64 14.41 -29.49
C SER A 432 5.34 14.90 -28.07
N TYR A 433 5.44 16.21 -27.82
CA TYR A 433 5.00 16.80 -26.56
C TYR A 433 3.49 16.66 -26.44
N VAL A 434 3.05 15.79 -25.55
CA VAL A 434 1.65 15.74 -25.13
C VAL A 434 1.48 16.76 -24.02
N SER A 435 0.77 17.86 -24.30
CA SER A 435 0.49 18.89 -23.30
C SER A 435 -0.13 18.27 -22.05
N LEU A 436 0.58 18.37 -20.91
CA LEU A 436 0.12 17.85 -19.61
C LEU A 436 -1.26 18.41 -19.25
N LYS A 437 -1.47 19.72 -19.49
CA LYS A 437 -2.76 20.39 -19.36
C LYS A 437 -3.87 19.69 -20.17
N LYS A 438 -3.61 19.34 -21.43
CA LYS A 438 -4.60 18.66 -22.29
C LYS A 438 -4.91 17.25 -21.79
N ASN A 439 -3.89 16.51 -21.32
CA ASN A 439 -4.08 15.19 -20.76
C ASN A 439 -4.94 15.24 -19.48
N ILE A 440 -4.63 16.14 -18.55
CA ILE A 440 -5.40 16.33 -17.31
C ILE A 440 -6.84 16.74 -17.61
N LYS A 441 -7.06 17.65 -18.56
CA LYS A 441 -8.41 18.01 -19.01
C LYS A 441 -9.19 16.81 -19.55
N ARG A 442 -8.55 15.91 -20.29
CA ARG A 442 -9.16 14.68 -20.77
C ARG A 442 -9.54 13.75 -19.62
N ILE A 443 -8.62 13.50 -18.67
CA ILE A 443 -8.87 12.66 -17.48
C ILE A 443 -10.07 13.21 -16.69
N LEU A 444 -10.13 14.53 -16.49
CA LEU A 444 -11.24 15.18 -15.81
C LEU A 444 -12.56 15.02 -16.58
N ALA A 445 -12.55 15.18 -17.91
CA ALA A 445 -13.73 14.99 -18.74
C ALA A 445 -14.24 13.54 -18.73
N GLU A 446 -13.34 12.55 -18.78
CA GLU A 446 -13.67 11.12 -18.66
C GLU A 446 -14.28 10.78 -17.28
N ALA A 447 -13.92 11.52 -16.24
CA ALA A 447 -14.52 11.42 -14.92
C ALA A 447 -15.79 12.26 -14.75
N GLY A 448 -16.30 12.89 -15.81
CA GLY A 448 -17.55 13.67 -15.80
C GLY A 448 -17.42 15.12 -15.32
N PHE A 449 -16.20 15.65 -15.19
CA PHE A 449 -15.96 17.05 -14.83
C PHE A 449 -15.84 17.95 -16.07
N LYS A 450 -16.46 19.13 -16.02
CA LYS A 450 -16.23 20.19 -17.00
C LYS A 450 -15.28 21.23 -16.42
N THR A 451 -14.23 21.57 -17.16
CA THR A 451 -13.22 22.55 -16.73
C THR A 451 -13.32 23.84 -17.53
N GLN A 452 -13.05 24.98 -16.89
CA GLN A 452 -12.94 26.28 -17.54
C GLN A 452 -11.50 26.79 -17.49
N ASP A 453 -11.01 27.27 -18.64
CA ASP A 453 -9.80 28.09 -18.70
C ASP A 453 -10.15 29.54 -18.36
N LEU A 454 -9.34 30.17 -17.51
CA LEU A 454 -9.62 31.49 -16.97
C LEU A 454 -8.71 32.52 -17.64
N PHE A 455 -8.91 32.68 -18.96
CA PHE A 455 -8.11 33.57 -19.79
C PHE A 455 -8.21 35.02 -19.32
N MET A 456 -7.07 35.70 -19.17
CA MET A 456 -6.95 37.08 -18.66
C MET A 456 -7.42 37.28 -17.20
N GLN A 457 -7.86 36.24 -16.50
CA GLN A 457 -8.30 36.29 -15.11
C GLN A 457 -7.27 35.66 -14.15
N THR A 458 -6.02 35.53 -14.58
CA THR A 458 -4.98 34.79 -13.86
C THR A 458 -4.73 35.27 -12.44
N PHE A 459 -4.88 36.57 -12.15
CA PHE A 459 -4.79 37.10 -10.78
C PHE A 459 -5.93 36.65 -9.87
N ASP A 460 -7.19 36.73 -10.36
CA ASP A 460 -8.36 36.30 -9.58
C ASP A 460 -8.27 34.80 -9.26
N VAL A 461 -7.77 34.01 -10.22
CA VAL A 461 -7.57 32.56 -10.06
C VAL A 461 -6.41 32.25 -9.13
N TYR A 462 -5.31 32.99 -9.25
CA TYR A 462 -4.20 32.88 -8.30
C TYR A 462 -4.71 33.09 -6.87
N ALA A 463 -5.42 34.19 -6.61
CA ALA A 463 -5.97 34.50 -5.30
C ALA A 463 -6.96 33.44 -4.80
N SER A 464 -7.80 32.90 -5.68
CA SER A 464 -8.84 31.92 -5.32
C SER A 464 -8.32 30.50 -5.19
N ALA A 465 -7.32 30.10 -5.98
CA ALA A 465 -6.70 28.79 -5.90
C ALA A 465 -5.74 28.68 -4.71
N ASN A 466 -5.34 29.79 -4.10
CA ASN A 466 -4.51 29.81 -2.90
C ASN A 466 -5.26 29.27 -1.67
N ILE A 467 -4.50 28.80 -0.67
CA ILE A 467 -5.05 28.32 0.62
C ILE A 467 -5.46 29.54 1.44
N SER A 468 -6.72 29.95 1.30
CA SER A 468 -7.33 31.11 1.97
C SER A 468 -8.85 30.99 1.97
N ALA A 469 -9.52 31.74 2.85
CA ALA A 469 -10.99 31.81 2.85
C ALA A 469 -11.54 32.66 1.68
N TYR A 470 -10.69 33.46 1.03
CA TYR A 470 -11.07 34.32 -0.08
C TYR A 470 -11.30 33.53 -1.37
N ASP A 471 -12.33 33.90 -2.11
CA ASP A 471 -12.65 33.33 -3.42
C ASP A 471 -13.34 34.40 -4.30
N ALA A 472 -12.69 34.78 -5.40
CA ALA A 472 -13.16 35.79 -6.33
C ALA A 472 -14.38 35.31 -7.15
N PHE A 473 -14.58 34.00 -7.26
CA PHE A 473 -15.62 33.35 -8.04
C PHE A 473 -16.77 32.81 -7.17
N MET A 474 -16.93 33.28 -5.93
CA MET A 474 -18.03 32.90 -5.04
C MET A 474 -19.42 33.11 -5.66
N LYS A 475 -19.60 34.14 -6.51
CA LYS A 475 -20.86 34.37 -7.23
C LYS A 475 -21.17 33.28 -8.24
N LYS A 476 -20.14 32.61 -8.77
CA LYS A 476 -20.21 31.52 -9.75
C LYS A 476 -19.93 30.14 -9.10
N SER A 477 -20.26 29.97 -7.82
CA SER A 477 -20.09 28.69 -7.12
C SER A 477 -21.24 27.72 -7.37
N ARG A 478 -20.98 26.43 -7.19
CA ARG A 478 -21.98 25.37 -7.31
C ARG A 478 -22.62 25.08 -5.94
N GLY A 479 -23.94 24.98 -5.88
CA GLY A 479 -24.62 24.50 -4.68
C GLY A 479 -24.52 22.99 -4.57
N ILE A 480 -23.91 22.48 -3.52
CA ILE A 480 -23.78 21.04 -3.25
C ILE A 480 -24.20 20.79 -1.80
N HIS A 481 -24.95 19.72 -1.54
CA HIS A 481 -25.38 19.37 -0.19
C HIS A 481 -24.27 18.69 0.61
N SER A 482 -24.35 18.72 1.94
CA SER A 482 -23.31 18.21 2.84
C SER A 482 -22.90 16.76 2.58
N SER A 483 -23.84 15.83 2.40
CA SER A 483 -23.48 14.42 2.15
C SER A 483 -22.76 14.21 0.82
N SER A 484 -23.07 14.96 -0.25
CA SER A 484 -22.30 14.90 -1.51
C SER A 484 -20.88 15.44 -1.36
N ILE A 485 -20.67 16.48 -0.55
CA ILE A 485 -19.32 16.96 -0.25
C ILE A 485 -18.55 15.93 0.57
N ALA A 486 -19.20 15.32 1.57
CA ALA A 486 -18.61 14.23 2.34
C ALA A 486 -18.24 13.03 1.44
N ALA A 487 -19.14 12.67 0.52
CA ALA A 487 -18.97 11.58 -0.43
C ALA A 487 -17.90 11.85 -1.49
N ALA A 488 -17.40 13.10 -1.60
CA ALA A 488 -16.22 13.37 -2.40
C ALA A 488 -15.04 12.53 -1.90
N PHE A 489 -14.96 12.28 -0.59
CA PHE A 489 -14.01 11.41 0.11
C PHE A 489 -12.68 11.25 -0.66
N PRO A 490 -11.82 12.28 -0.67
CA PRO A 490 -10.64 12.28 -1.53
C PRO A 490 -9.53 11.34 -1.04
N PHE A 491 -9.64 10.83 0.19
CA PHE A 491 -8.60 10.09 0.91
C PHE A 491 -8.42 8.65 0.45
N VAL A 492 -8.83 8.28 -0.76
CA VAL A 492 -8.62 6.93 -1.27
C VAL A 492 -7.30 6.92 -2.01
N TYR A 493 -6.32 6.14 -1.55
CA TYR A 493 -5.07 5.91 -2.28
C TYR A 493 -4.43 4.62 -1.77
N PRO A 494 -4.25 3.59 -2.62
CA PRO A 494 -3.64 2.33 -2.21
C PRO A 494 -2.18 2.58 -1.80
N TYR A 495 -1.85 2.30 -0.54
CA TYR A 495 -0.51 2.50 -0.01
C TYR A 495 -0.16 1.40 0.98
N LEU A 496 0.76 0.53 0.58
CA LEU A 496 1.31 -0.52 1.44
C LEU A 496 2.75 -0.14 1.82
N GLN A 497 2.88 0.57 2.94
CA GLN A 497 4.18 0.79 3.57
C GLN A 497 4.09 0.63 5.08
N ASP A 498 4.59 -0.50 5.54
CA ASP A 498 4.74 -0.78 6.94
C ASP A 498 5.93 -0.04 7.51
N LYS A 499 5.82 0.39 8.77
CA LYS A 499 6.99 0.87 9.52
C LYS A 499 7.98 -0.27 9.67
N ASN A 500 9.26 0.04 9.48
CA ASN A 500 10.35 -0.94 9.55
C ASN A 500 10.24 -2.10 8.55
N GLY A 501 9.42 -1.96 7.51
CA GLY A 501 9.29 -2.96 6.45
C GLY A 501 10.52 -2.99 5.54
N MET A 502 10.74 -4.13 4.89
CA MET A 502 11.70 -4.25 3.78
C MET A 502 11.02 -3.88 2.47
N CYS A 503 11.76 -3.26 1.55
CA CYS A 503 11.32 -3.05 0.18
C CYS A 503 11.47 -4.36 -0.60
N PHE A 504 10.42 -4.81 -1.28
CA PHE A 504 10.48 -6.03 -2.12
C PHE A 504 9.78 -5.86 -3.48
N GLY A 505 9.31 -4.65 -3.80
CA GLY A 505 8.57 -4.42 -5.03
C GLY A 505 7.99 -3.02 -5.14
N THR A 506 7.15 -2.82 -6.16
CA THR A 506 6.48 -1.55 -6.43
C THR A 506 5.00 -1.75 -6.78
N THR A 507 4.16 -0.75 -6.48
CA THR A 507 2.76 -0.68 -6.93
C THR A 507 2.57 0.63 -7.68
N GLY A 508 2.30 0.54 -8.98
CA GLY A 508 2.11 1.73 -9.82
C GLY A 508 3.34 2.64 -9.88
N GLY A 509 4.55 2.06 -9.75
CA GLY A 509 5.81 2.77 -9.69
C GLY A 509 6.23 3.26 -8.30
N ASN A 510 5.39 3.13 -7.28
CA ASN A 510 5.75 3.47 -5.91
C ASN A 510 6.33 2.26 -5.18
N PRO A 511 7.42 2.40 -4.39
CA PRO A 511 7.99 1.30 -3.63
C PRO A 511 7.02 0.80 -2.56
N VAL A 512 7.06 -0.50 -2.30
CA VAL A 512 6.21 -1.19 -1.32
C VAL A 512 7.10 -1.73 -0.21
N PHE A 513 6.80 -1.32 1.02
CA PHE A 513 7.53 -1.76 2.21
C PHE A 513 6.62 -2.63 3.06
N VAL A 514 7.03 -3.86 3.35
CA VAL A 514 6.25 -4.76 4.22
C VAL A 514 7.11 -5.31 5.33
N ASN A 515 6.55 -5.30 6.54
CA ASN A 515 7.11 -5.96 7.69
C ASN A 515 6.29 -7.22 7.97
N PHE A 516 6.77 -8.36 7.48
CA PHE A 516 6.08 -9.63 7.65
C PHE A 516 5.96 -10.08 9.12
N PHE A 517 6.68 -9.45 10.04
CA PHE A 517 6.61 -9.71 11.48
C PHE A 517 5.85 -8.62 12.26
N GLN A 518 5.16 -7.70 11.57
CA GLN A 518 4.22 -6.76 12.18
C GLN A 518 3.13 -7.53 12.96
N ARG A 519 2.73 -6.99 14.11
CA ARG A 519 1.63 -7.51 14.95
C ARG A 519 0.69 -6.37 15.31
N ASP A 520 -0.56 -6.49 14.92
CA ASP A 520 -1.62 -5.52 15.19
C ASP A 520 -3.00 -6.23 15.25
N SER A 521 -4.08 -5.45 15.29
CA SER A 521 -5.44 -5.99 15.37
C SER A 521 -5.87 -6.81 14.15
N GLU A 522 -5.23 -6.63 13.01
CA GLU A 522 -5.56 -7.32 11.75
C GLU A 522 -4.50 -8.37 11.36
N ARG A 523 -3.25 -8.19 11.80
CA ARG A 523 -2.11 -9.06 11.51
C ARG A 523 -1.68 -9.85 12.75
N VAL A 524 -2.22 -11.06 12.87
CA VAL A 524 -2.06 -11.90 14.08
C VAL A 524 -0.92 -12.91 13.99
N ASN A 525 -0.43 -13.21 12.79
CA ASN A 525 0.67 -14.15 12.56
C ASN A 525 1.54 -13.71 11.36
N SER A 526 2.60 -14.47 11.08
CA SER A 526 3.55 -14.19 9.99
C SER A 526 3.50 -15.19 8.84
N ASN A 527 2.63 -16.20 8.90
CA ASN A 527 2.61 -17.27 7.91
C ASN A 527 2.24 -16.73 6.53
N MET A 528 2.82 -17.31 5.49
CA MET A 528 2.72 -16.84 4.12
C MET A 528 2.36 -17.99 3.16
N ALA A 529 1.44 -17.72 2.24
CA ALA A 529 1.15 -18.58 1.10
C ALA A 529 1.59 -17.90 -0.20
N ILE A 530 2.33 -18.60 -1.05
CA ILE A 530 2.76 -18.15 -2.37
C ILE A 530 2.15 -19.10 -3.42
N ILE A 531 1.25 -18.58 -4.25
CA ILE A 531 0.42 -19.36 -5.16
C ILE A 531 0.54 -18.81 -6.58
N GLY A 532 0.60 -19.68 -7.59
CA GLY A 532 0.63 -19.25 -8.98
C GLY A 532 1.09 -20.33 -9.95
N LYS A 533 0.78 -20.19 -11.25
CA LYS A 533 1.18 -21.18 -12.27
C LYS A 533 2.71 -21.20 -12.49
N SER A 534 3.23 -22.25 -13.13
CA SER A 534 4.64 -22.30 -13.55
C SER A 534 5.01 -21.09 -14.42
N GLY A 535 6.21 -20.55 -14.22
CA GLY A 535 6.71 -19.39 -14.97
C GLY A 535 6.08 -18.03 -14.62
N SER A 536 5.18 -17.95 -13.63
CA SER A 536 4.53 -16.69 -13.23
C SER A 536 5.44 -15.72 -12.45
N GLY A 537 6.58 -16.20 -11.93
CA GLY A 537 7.52 -15.41 -11.13
C GLY A 537 7.62 -15.81 -9.65
N LYS A 538 6.97 -16.91 -9.22
CA LYS A 538 7.01 -17.40 -7.84
C LYS A 538 8.43 -17.59 -7.29
N SER A 539 9.27 -18.42 -7.92
CA SER A 539 10.62 -18.71 -7.41
C SER A 539 11.47 -17.44 -7.31
N PHE A 540 11.33 -16.49 -8.24
CA PHE A 540 12.01 -15.18 -8.16
C PHE A 540 11.57 -14.39 -6.92
N ALA A 541 10.26 -14.32 -6.67
CA ALA A 541 9.73 -13.63 -5.49
C ALA A 541 10.10 -14.33 -4.18
N THR A 542 10.04 -15.66 -4.13
CA THR A 542 10.48 -16.44 -2.98
C THR A 542 11.95 -16.19 -2.69
N LYS A 543 12.84 -16.35 -3.68
CA LYS A 543 14.28 -16.11 -3.50
C LYS A 543 14.55 -14.66 -3.04
N THR A 544 13.77 -13.70 -3.54
CA THR A 544 13.83 -12.30 -3.09
C THR A 544 13.45 -12.14 -1.61
N ILE A 545 12.31 -12.68 -1.20
CA ILE A 545 11.84 -12.63 0.19
C ILE A 545 12.83 -13.35 1.12
N LEU A 546 13.31 -14.53 0.74
CA LEU A 546 14.21 -15.34 1.57
C LEU A 546 15.59 -14.72 1.73
N SER A 547 16.20 -14.23 0.65
CA SER A 547 17.48 -13.51 0.72
C SER A 547 17.33 -12.28 1.62
N ASN A 548 16.19 -11.61 1.51
CA ASN A 548 15.96 -10.45 2.33
C ASN A 548 15.78 -10.78 3.83
N LEU A 549 15.03 -11.84 4.13
CA LEU A 549 14.86 -12.34 5.49
C LEU A 549 16.16 -12.90 6.10
N ALA A 550 17.02 -13.51 5.28
CA ALA A 550 18.33 -13.99 5.70
C ALA A 550 19.20 -12.82 6.14
N ALA A 551 19.24 -11.73 5.37
CA ALA A 551 19.95 -10.51 5.75
C ALA A 551 19.42 -9.90 7.07
N ASP A 552 18.13 -10.03 7.35
CA ASP A 552 17.48 -9.56 8.59
C ASP A 552 17.71 -10.49 9.81
N ASN A 553 18.85 -11.17 9.87
CA ASN A 553 19.25 -12.07 10.95
C ASN A 553 18.24 -13.20 11.25
N SER A 554 17.69 -13.83 10.21
CA SER A 554 16.77 -14.96 10.36
C SER A 554 17.46 -16.32 10.18
N LYS A 555 16.95 -17.37 10.85
CA LYS A 555 17.23 -18.79 10.55
C LYS A 555 16.21 -19.29 9.54
N ILE A 556 16.65 -19.80 8.40
CA ILE A 556 15.80 -20.25 7.30
C ILE A 556 16.06 -21.73 7.03
N PHE A 557 14.99 -22.51 7.03
CA PHE A 557 14.97 -23.89 6.59
C PHE A 557 14.07 -24.02 5.37
N ILE A 558 14.56 -24.67 4.32
CA ILE A 558 13.81 -24.89 3.08
C ILE A 558 13.67 -26.38 2.85
N LEU A 559 12.45 -26.84 2.64
CA LEU A 559 12.13 -28.19 2.18
C LEU A 559 11.93 -28.10 0.66
N ASP A 560 12.90 -28.63 -0.08
CA ASP A 560 13.04 -28.43 -1.52
C ASP A 560 12.98 -29.78 -2.26
N PRO A 561 11.84 -30.13 -2.88
CA PRO A 561 11.71 -31.37 -3.64
C PRO A 561 12.37 -31.30 -5.03
N GLU A 562 12.68 -30.11 -5.56
CA GLU A 562 13.20 -29.93 -6.92
C GLU A 562 14.68 -29.47 -6.97
N ASN A 563 15.28 -29.14 -5.84
CA ASN A 563 16.64 -28.62 -5.68
C ASN A 563 16.88 -27.25 -6.36
N GLU A 564 15.90 -26.33 -6.28
CA GLU A 564 15.98 -24.97 -6.81
C GLU A 564 16.75 -23.97 -5.91
N TYR A 565 16.95 -24.27 -4.62
CA TYR A 565 17.57 -23.35 -3.65
C TYR A 565 19.01 -23.71 -3.27
N GLY A 566 19.58 -24.79 -3.79
CA GLY A 566 20.94 -25.22 -3.47
C GLY A 566 22.01 -24.17 -3.78
N ALA A 567 21.89 -23.49 -4.93
CA ALA A 567 22.80 -22.39 -5.31
C ALA A 567 22.67 -21.18 -4.36
N LEU A 568 21.44 -20.81 -4.01
CA LEU A 568 21.17 -19.70 -3.08
C LEU A 568 21.72 -20.00 -1.68
N ALA A 569 21.55 -21.25 -1.20
CA ALA A 569 22.10 -21.67 0.08
C ALA A 569 23.61 -21.51 0.11
N LYS A 570 24.33 -21.97 -0.91
CA LYS A 570 25.80 -21.81 -0.99
C LYS A 570 26.22 -20.33 -1.01
N LYS A 571 25.54 -19.49 -1.79
CA LYS A 571 25.88 -18.06 -1.89
C LYS A 571 25.60 -17.27 -0.60
N LEU A 572 24.67 -17.71 0.24
CA LEU A 572 24.39 -17.12 1.55
C LEU A 572 25.21 -17.73 2.70
N ASN A 573 26.30 -18.45 2.37
CA ASN A 573 27.10 -19.24 3.31
C ASN A 573 26.28 -20.24 4.15
N GLY A 574 25.27 -20.82 3.51
CA GLY A 574 24.40 -21.83 4.05
C GLY A 574 24.81 -23.24 3.63
N LYS A 575 23.99 -24.22 4.01
CA LYS A 575 24.22 -25.64 3.74
C LYS A 575 23.08 -26.25 2.94
N MET A 576 23.41 -27.02 1.92
CA MET A 576 22.45 -27.89 1.23
C MET A 576 22.66 -29.32 1.72
N ILE A 577 21.58 -29.97 2.15
CA ILE A 577 21.60 -31.31 2.72
C ILE A 577 20.74 -32.22 1.85
N ASP A 578 21.37 -33.20 1.19
CA ASP A 578 20.66 -34.21 0.41
C ASP A 578 20.11 -35.29 1.35
N VAL A 579 18.80 -35.27 1.55
CA VAL A 579 18.12 -36.14 2.51
C VAL A 579 18.07 -37.60 2.04
N GLY A 580 18.23 -37.85 0.74
CA GLY A 580 18.22 -39.20 0.16
C GLY A 580 19.61 -39.76 -0.14
N LYS A 581 20.69 -38.98 -0.01
CA LYS A 581 22.08 -39.45 -0.14
C LYS A 581 22.85 -39.14 1.14
N ALA A 582 23.19 -40.18 1.89
CA ALA A 582 23.90 -40.08 3.16
C ALA A 582 25.38 -39.63 3.07
N THR A 583 25.78 -38.96 1.99
CA THR A 583 27.13 -38.42 1.80
C THR A 583 27.39 -37.20 2.68
N GLU A 584 26.39 -36.35 2.91
CA GLU A 584 26.46 -35.19 3.81
C GLU A 584 25.11 -35.02 4.51
N GLY A 585 25.06 -35.15 5.84
CA GLY A 585 23.83 -34.97 6.62
C GLY A 585 23.01 -36.24 6.89
N SER A 586 23.70 -37.37 7.13
CA SER A 586 23.06 -38.54 7.75
C SER A 586 22.47 -38.14 9.11
N LEU A 587 21.27 -38.66 9.38
CA LEU A 587 20.51 -38.44 10.61
C LEU A 587 20.33 -39.80 11.27
N ASN A 588 20.80 -39.94 12.49
CA ASN A 588 20.63 -41.13 13.32
C ASN A 588 19.27 -41.08 14.04
N PRO A 589 18.32 -41.99 13.79
CA PRO A 589 17.04 -42.03 14.50
C PRO A 589 17.16 -42.29 16.00
N PHE A 590 18.25 -42.93 16.44
CA PHE A 590 18.52 -43.20 17.86
C PHE A 590 19.20 -42.03 18.57
N GLN A 591 19.57 -40.96 17.87
CA GLN A 591 20.09 -39.78 18.57
C GLN A 591 18.94 -39.07 19.30
N ILE A 592 19.07 -38.93 20.62
CA ILE A 592 18.10 -38.15 21.40
C ILE A 592 18.32 -36.67 21.08
N ILE A 593 17.25 -36.02 20.64
CA ILE A 593 17.27 -34.62 20.27
C ILE A 593 16.79 -33.79 21.47
N THR A 594 17.71 -33.07 22.13
CA THR A 594 17.47 -32.30 23.36
C THR A 594 16.90 -30.89 23.11
N GLY A 595 16.06 -30.43 24.04
CA GLY A 595 15.72 -29.01 24.23
C GLY A 595 16.72 -28.31 25.15
N VAL A 596 16.80 -26.98 25.11
CA VAL A 596 17.82 -26.20 25.88
C VAL A 596 17.38 -25.99 27.35
N SER A 597 16.10 -26.18 27.66
CA SER A 597 15.53 -25.98 29.00
C SER A 597 15.33 -27.29 29.77
N ASP A 598 16.27 -28.21 29.68
CA ASP A 598 16.27 -29.41 30.52
C ASP A 598 17.15 -29.14 31.74
N ASP A 599 16.59 -28.41 32.72
CA ASP A 599 17.02 -28.57 34.13
C ASP A 599 16.75 -30.03 34.55
N GLU A 600 17.22 -30.50 35.72
CA GLU A 600 17.18 -31.91 36.15
C GLU A 600 15.79 -32.62 36.00
N GLU A 601 14.66 -31.90 35.98
CA GLU A 601 13.31 -32.46 35.72
C GLU A 601 12.94 -32.63 34.22
N GLY A 602 13.62 -31.94 33.30
CA GLY A 602 13.34 -31.93 31.85
C GLY A 602 14.01 -33.06 31.06
N ALA A 603 15.20 -33.49 31.47
CA ALA A 603 15.95 -34.57 30.80
C ALA A 603 15.15 -35.89 30.75
N SER A 604 14.45 -36.20 31.84
CA SER A 604 13.55 -37.36 31.94
C SER A 604 12.40 -37.30 30.92
N ASN A 605 11.89 -36.10 30.62
CA ASN A 605 10.82 -35.90 29.65
C ASN A 605 11.33 -36.04 28.20
N SER A 606 12.53 -35.53 27.91
CA SER A 606 13.17 -35.64 26.58
C SER A 606 13.51 -37.09 26.21
N PHE A 607 14.03 -37.89 27.15
CA PHE A 607 14.29 -39.32 26.94
C PHE A 607 13.00 -40.10 26.64
N ASN A 608 11.96 -39.94 27.47
CA ASN A 608 10.68 -40.63 27.29
C ASN A 608 9.96 -40.22 26.00
N ALA A 609 9.98 -38.94 25.64
CA ALA A 609 9.43 -38.45 24.38
C ALA A 609 10.19 -39.01 23.17
N HIS A 610 11.49 -39.24 23.29
CA HIS A 610 12.30 -39.86 22.24
C HIS A 610 11.98 -41.35 22.06
N LEU A 611 11.72 -42.09 23.14
CA LEU A 611 11.27 -43.48 23.04
C LEU A 611 9.93 -43.60 22.31
N GLN A 612 8.98 -42.69 22.56
CA GLN A 612 7.72 -42.62 21.81
C GLN A 612 7.94 -42.31 20.33
N PHE A 613 8.91 -41.43 20.02
CA PHE A 613 9.30 -41.14 18.64
C PHE A 613 9.90 -42.38 17.95
N LEU A 614 10.75 -43.15 18.64
CA LEU A 614 11.29 -44.40 18.10
C LEU A 614 10.18 -45.41 17.80
N GLU A 615 9.19 -45.55 18.69
CA GLU A 615 8.02 -46.39 18.44
C GLU A 615 7.29 -45.98 17.14
N GLU A 616 7.04 -44.68 16.96
CA GLU A 616 6.40 -44.14 15.75
C GLU A 616 7.27 -44.37 14.49
N PHE A 617 8.56 -44.13 14.59
CA PHE A 617 9.53 -44.34 13.50
C PHE A 617 9.56 -45.81 13.06
N PHE A 618 9.65 -46.75 14.01
CA PHE A 618 9.67 -48.18 13.73
C PHE A 618 8.34 -48.69 13.19
N ARG A 619 7.21 -48.18 13.68
CA ARG A 619 5.89 -48.46 13.11
C ARG A 619 5.80 -48.03 11.64
N GLN A 620 6.43 -46.91 11.28
CA GLN A 620 6.47 -46.43 9.90
C GLN A 620 7.33 -47.30 8.99
N ILE A 621 8.49 -47.78 9.46
CA ILE A 621 9.38 -48.63 8.64
C ILE A 621 8.97 -50.11 8.61
N MET A 622 8.11 -50.53 9.53
CA MET A 622 7.64 -51.91 9.70
C MET A 622 6.10 -52.02 9.79
N PRO A 623 5.32 -51.51 8.81
CA PRO A 623 3.86 -51.38 8.92
C PRO A 623 3.10 -52.72 9.00
N GLU A 624 3.67 -53.79 8.47
CA GLU A 624 3.05 -55.13 8.42
C GLU A 624 3.50 -56.04 9.60
N THR A 625 4.19 -55.49 10.59
CA THR A 625 4.72 -56.29 11.71
C THR A 625 3.70 -56.46 12.81
N GLU A 626 3.68 -57.64 13.44
CA GLU A 626 2.78 -57.94 14.57
C GLU A 626 3.05 -57.02 15.77
N ASN A 627 1.98 -56.59 16.45
CA ASN A 627 2.07 -55.70 17.62
C ASN A 627 2.97 -56.27 18.72
N ASP A 628 2.97 -57.60 18.90
CA ASP A 628 3.79 -58.27 19.91
C ASP A 628 5.30 -58.15 19.62
N ALA A 629 5.69 -58.12 18.34
CA ALA A 629 7.07 -57.91 17.93
C ALA A 629 7.50 -56.44 18.08
N LEU A 630 6.60 -55.48 17.79
CA LEU A 630 6.84 -54.06 18.05
C LEU A 630 6.95 -53.77 19.56
N GLU A 631 6.12 -54.41 20.39
CA GLU A 631 6.19 -54.27 21.84
C GLU A 631 7.49 -54.85 22.41
N TYR A 632 7.95 -55.98 21.86
CA TYR A 632 9.27 -56.51 22.20
C TYR A 632 10.38 -55.50 21.87
N LEU A 633 10.30 -54.87 20.70
CA LEU A 633 11.24 -53.83 20.26
C LEU A 633 11.20 -52.59 21.17
N ASN A 634 10.02 -52.13 21.58
CA ASN A 634 9.86 -51.02 22.52
C ASN A 634 10.53 -51.29 23.87
N ASN A 635 10.43 -52.54 24.36
CA ASN A 635 11.11 -52.97 25.59
C ASN A 635 12.64 -53.13 25.43
N LEU A 636 13.15 -53.22 24.20
CA LEU A 636 14.58 -53.29 23.92
C LEU A 636 15.24 -51.90 23.91
N PHE A 637 14.54 -50.84 23.46
CA PHE A 637 15.15 -49.51 23.35
C PHE A 637 15.78 -49.03 24.67
N PRO A 638 15.09 -49.04 25.83
CA PRO A 638 15.70 -48.59 27.09
C PRO A 638 16.96 -49.39 27.44
N ARG A 639 16.99 -50.69 27.14
CA ARG A 639 18.14 -51.56 27.43
C ARG A 639 19.35 -51.23 26.56
N ILE A 640 19.13 -50.89 25.28
CA ILE A 640 20.19 -50.49 24.36
C ILE A 640 20.79 -49.15 24.78
N TYR A 641 19.96 -48.18 25.18
CA TYR A 641 20.45 -46.92 25.74
C TYR A 641 21.22 -47.15 27.05
N SER A 642 20.73 -48.02 27.96
CA SER A 642 21.44 -48.34 29.20
C SER A 642 22.81 -49.00 28.96
N GLU A 643 22.97 -49.81 27.92
CA GLU A 643 24.29 -50.38 27.54
C GLU A 643 25.28 -49.31 27.07
N ARG A 644 24.77 -48.20 26.53
CA ARG A 644 25.55 -46.99 26.19
C ARG A 644 25.67 -46.01 27.35
N GLY A 645 25.17 -46.35 28.55
CA GLY A 645 25.20 -45.49 29.72
C GLY A 645 24.23 -44.31 29.66
N ILE A 646 23.18 -44.40 28.84
CA ILE A 646 22.16 -43.38 28.67
C ILE A 646 20.86 -43.86 29.34
N ASP A 647 20.35 -43.06 30.26
CA ASP A 647 19.08 -43.27 30.96
C ASP A 647 18.27 -41.96 31.07
N ALA A 648 17.17 -41.97 31.82
CA ALA A 648 16.28 -40.84 31.97
C ALA A 648 16.88 -39.67 32.80
N ASP A 649 17.92 -39.93 33.60
CA ASP A 649 18.55 -38.94 34.47
C ASP A 649 19.90 -38.45 33.90
N THR A 650 20.29 -38.96 32.73
CA THR A 650 21.54 -38.62 32.07
C THR A 650 21.51 -37.19 31.53
N ASP A 651 22.57 -36.42 31.75
CA ASP A 651 22.74 -35.10 31.10
C ASP A 651 23.02 -35.28 29.61
N LEU A 652 21.94 -35.18 28.83
CA LEU A 652 21.97 -35.35 27.39
C LEU A 652 22.72 -34.21 26.66
N SER A 653 23.00 -33.08 27.32
CA SER A 653 23.72 -31.95 26.71
C SER A 653 25.22 -32.21 26.53
N ALA A 654 25.77 -33.14 27.32
CA ALA A 654 27.19 -33.51 27.30
C ALA A 654 27.52 -34.61 26.27
N LEU A 655 26.51 -35.22 25.62
CA LEU A 655 26.68 -36.33 24.69
C LEU A 655 26.98 -35.85 23.27
N SER A 656 27.90 -36.56 22.60
CA SER A 656 28.23 -36.40 21.20
C SER A 656 27.37 -37.34 20.31
N PRO A 657 27.18 -37.04 19.01
CA PRO A 657 26.45 -37.91 18.09
C PRO A 657 26.96 -39.37 18.07
N GLU A 658 28.24 -39.59 18.38
CA GLU A 658 28.92 -40.88 18.42
C GLU A 658 28.57 -41.73 19.67
N ASP A 659 28.05 -41.11 20.73
CA ASP A 659 27.69 -41.80 21.97
C ASP A 659 26.35 -42.54 21.85
N TYR A 660 25.53 -42.16 20.87
CA TYR A 660 24.21 -42.74 20.65
C TYR A 660 24.27 -44.09 19.90
N PRO A 661 23.31 -45.00 20.18
CA PRO A 661 23.22 -46.26 19.46
C PRO A 661 23.00 -46.08 17.95
N VAL A 662 23.33 -47.09 17.16
CA VAL A 662 22.99 -47.18 15.72
C VAL A 662 22.25 -48.48 15.40
N PHE A 663 21.87 -48.67 14.14
CA PHE A 663 21.16 -49.88 13.69
C PHE A 663 21.98 -51.17 13.90
N ASP A 664 23.31 -51.12 13.85
CA ASP A 664 24.17 -52.25 14.17
C ASP A 664 24.05 -52.67 15.64
N ASP A 665 23.99 -51.72 16.57
CA ASP A 665 23.80 -52.03 18.00
C ASP A 665 22.46 -52.74 18.24
N LEU A 666 21.39 -52.24 17.58
CA LEU A 666 20.08 -52.87 17.64
C LEU A 666 20.11 -54.27 17.03
N TYR A 667 20.80 -54.46 15.90
CA TYR A 667 20.91 -55.76 15.24
C TYR A 667 21.62 -56.78 16.14
N ASP A 668 22.76 -56.43 16.72
CA ASP A 668 23.55 -57.30 17.59
C ASP A 668 22.78 -57.66 18.87
N LYS A 669 22.02 -56.71 19.41
CA LYS A 669 21.16 -56.95 20.57
C LYS A 669 20.05 -57.95 20.26
N ILE A 670 19.31 -57.75 19.17
CA ILE A 670 18.23 -58.66 18.75
C ILE A 670 18.81 -60.04 18.43
N LEU A 671 20.00 -60.11 17.81
CA LEU A 671 20.68 -61.39 17.53
C LEU A 671 21.04 -62.13 18.82
N THR A 672 21.58 -61.43 19.81
CA THR A 672 21.92 -62.00 21.12
C THR A 672 20.68 -62.53 21.84
N ASP A 673 19.59 -61.77 21.85
CA ASP A 673 18.34 -62.18 22.48
C ASP A 673 17.66 -63.33 21.70
N PHE A 674 17.79 -63.36 20.37
CA PHE A 674 17.32 -64.47 19.53
C PHE A 674 18.06 -65.78 19.83
N GLN A 675 19.37 -65.72 20.07
CA GLN A 675 20.18 -66.88 20.45
C GLN A 675 19.84 -67.39 21.87
N ARG A 676 19.49 -66.48 22.79
CA ARG A 676 19.14 -66.81 24.18
C ARG A 676 17.68 -67.22 24.38
N ALA A 677 16.78 -66.82 23.48
CA ALA A 677 15.36 -67.13 23.58
C ALA A 677 15.15 -68.65 23.56
N SER A 678 14.39 -69.16 24.54
CA SER A 678 14.02 -70.58 24.65
C SER A 678 12.61 -70.87 24.12
N SER A 679 11.72 -69.87 24.14
CA SER A 679 10.35 -69.97 23.60
C SER A 679 10.32 -69.77 22.09
N GLU A 680 9.61 -70.66 21.38
CA GLU A 680 9.43 -70.62 19.92
C GLU A 680 8.68 -69.35 19.46
N TYR A 681 7.74 -68.87 20.27
CA TYR A 681 7.00 -67.64 20.04
C TYR A 681 7.92 -66.39 20.06
N ASN A 682 8.78 -66.26 21.07
CA ASN A 682 9.74 -65.15 21.16
C ASN A 682 10.77 -65.22 20.02
N LYS A 683 11.23 -66.43 19.67
CA LYS A 683 12.13 -66.63 18.52
C LYS A 683 11.48 -66.16 17.22
N ASN A 684 10.19 -66.42 17.00
CA ASN A 684 9.53 -65.98 15.78
C ASN A 684 9.48 -64.45 15.68
N ASN A 685 9.10 -63.76 16.76
CA ASN A 685 9.05 -62.29 16.80
C ASN A 685 10.44 -61.67 16.56
N LEU A 686 11.46 -62.17 17.27
CA LEU A 686 12.85 -61.74 17.11
C LEU A 686 13.39 -62.01 15.70
N ARG A 687 13.00 -63.12 15.07
CA ARG A 687 13.37 -63.44 13.67
C ARG A 687 12.77 -62.43 12.69
N ILE A 688 11.52 -62.02 12.89
CA ILE A 688 10.88 -60.98 12.07
C ILE A 688 11.67 -59.67 12.21
N LEU A 689 11.96 -59.24 13.44
CA LEU A 689 12.74 -58.03 13.70
C LEU A 689 14.14 -58.08 13.06
N LEU A 690 14.88 -59.20 13.21
CA LEU A 690 16.19 -59.44 12.57
C LEU A 690 16.15 -59.23 11.05
N ASN A 691 15.13 -59.75 10.38
CA ASN A 691 14.98 -59.63 8.91
C ASN A 691 14.67 -58.20 8.47
N TYR A 692 14.02 -57.40 9.31
CA TYR A 692 13.76 -55.99 8.99
C TYR A 692 14.96 -55.11 9.33
N VAL A 693 15.53 -55.25 10.53
CA VAL A 693 16.69 -54.47 11.00
C VAL A 693 17.92 -54.72 10.13
N SER A 694 18.14 -55.95 9.64
CA SER A 694 19.25 -56.28 8.72
C SER A 694 19.25 -55.50 7.40
N LYS A 695 18.11 -54.92 6.99
CA LYS A 695 18.05 -54.05 5.80
C LYS A 695 18.76 -52.71 6.04
N PHE A 696 18.87 -52.31 7.30
CA PHE A 696 19.39 -51.03 7.76
C PHE A 696 20.71 -51.16 8.53
N SER A 697 21.10 -52.36 8.96
CA SER A 697 22.43 -52.63 9.54
C SER A 697 23.51 -52.77 8.46
N THR A 698 24.78 -52.80 8.85
CA THR A 698 25.94 -52.93 7.95
C THR A 698 25.78 -54.13 7.00
N GLY A 699 25.95 -53.86 5.70
CA GLY A 699 25.71 -54.83 4.61
C GLY A 699 24.28 -54.83 4.05
N GLY A 700 23.35 -54.13 4.70
CA GLY A 700 21.98 -53.90 4.22
C GLY A 700 21.88 -52.82 3.14
N ARG A 701 20.87 -52.94 2.27
CA ARG A 701 20.62 -52.01 1.14
C ARG A 701 20.38 -50.55 1.55
N ASN A 702 19.90 -50.30 2.77
CA ASN A 702 19.55 -48.97 3.28
C ASN A 702 20.47 -48.49 4.41
N ALA A 703 21.55 -49.22 4.70
CA ALA A 703 22.41 -48.94 5.86
C ALA A 703 22.99 -47.52 5.84
N HIS A 704 23.32 -47.04 4.65
CA HIS A 704 23.88 -45.71 4.47
C HIS A 704 23.00 -44.60 5.06
N LEU A 705 21.67 -44.73 5.07
CA LEU A 705 20.75 -43.68 5.52
C LEU A 705 20.86 -43.39 7.03
N TRP A 706 20.81 -44.44 7.85
CA TRP A 706 20.59 -44.32 9.30
C TRP A 706 21.61 -45.04 10.20
N ASN A 707 22.52 -45.84 9.64
CA ASN A 707 23.48 -46.63 10.41
C ASN A 707 24.82 -45.91 10.63
N ASN A 708 24.77 -44.60 10.79
CA ASN A 708 25.93 -43.78 11.10
C ASN A 708 25.52 -42.74 12.16
N PRO A 709 26.46 -42.27 13.00
CA PRO A 709 26.26 -41.08 13.82
C PRO A 709 25.74 -39.92 12.96
N SER A 710 24.88 -39.06 13.54
CA SER A 710 24.36 -37.92 12.81
C SER A 710 25.49 -36.96 12.41
N THR A 711 25.58 -36.63 11.14
CA THR A 711 26.58 -35.70 10.59
C THR A 711 25.99 -34.32 10.27
N ILE A 712 24.69 -34.13 10.49
CA ILE A 712 24.02 -32.86 10.29
C ILE A 712 24.47 -31.82 11.33
N THR A 713 25.19 -30.81 10.87
CA THR A 713 25.45 -29.58 11.63
C THR A 713 24.54 -28.48 11.10
N THR A 714 23.95 -27.68 11.98
CA THR A 714 23.11 -26.53 11.63
C THR A 714 23.55 -25.26 12.33
N LYS A 715 24.86 -25.06 12.35
CA LYS A 715 25.47 -23.81 12.79
C LYS A 715 25.09 -22.68 11.82
N GLU A 716 24.97 -23.04 10.55
CA GLU A 716 24.55 -22.19 9.46
C GLU A 716 23.08 -21.81 9.61
N ASN A 717 22.76 -20.59 9.19
CA ASN A 717 21.43 -20.04 9.38
C ASN A 717 20.55 -20.14 8.13
N PHE A 718 21.06 -20.71 7.04
CA PHE A 718 20.33 -20.95 5.81
C PHE A 718 20.56 -22.39 5.37
N ILE A 719 19.53 -23.23 5.50
CA ILE A 719 19.65 -24.67 5.25
C ILE A 719 18.57 -25.10 4.25
N ALA A 720 18.98 -25.74 3.16
CA ALA A 720 18.09 -26.31 2.16
C ALA A 720 18.16 -27.85 2.21
N PHE A 721 17.05 -28.48 2.59
CA PHE A 721 16.87 -29.93 2.56
C PHE A 721 16.38 -30.34 1.17
N ASN A 722 17.23 -31.03 0.43
CA ASN A 722 16.93 -31.56 -0.89
C ASN A 722 16.25 -32.93 -0.76
N PHE A 723 15.00 -33.03 -1.21
CA PHE A 723 14.19 -34.26 -1.19
C PHE A 723 14.08 -34.95 -2.56
N GLN A 724 14.71 -34.42 -3.61
CA GLN A 724 14.59 -34.92 -4.99
C GLN A 724 14.99 -36.41 -5.09
N SER A 725 16.13 -36.77 -4.50
CA SER A 725 16.65 -38.13 -4.48
C SER A 725 15.74 -39.10 -3.71
N LEU A 726 15.17 -38.64 -2.59
CA LEU A 726 14.29 -39.42 -1.72
C LEU A 726 12.96 -39.73 -2.43
N LEU A 727 12.34 -38.73 -3.06
CA LEU A 727 11.07 -38.87 -3.76
C LEU A 727 11.22 -39.67 -5.07
N ALA A 728 12.38 -39.61 -5.73
CA ALA A 728 12.66 -40.40 -6.93
C ALA A 728 12.76 -41.91 -6.65
N ASN A 729 13.17 -42.32 -5.44
CA ASN A 729 13.43 -43.72 -5.09
C ASN A 729 12.16 -44.61 -4.97
N ARG A 730 10.94 -44.06 -5.15
CA ARG A 730 9.63 -44.75 -5.15
C ARG A 730 9.33 -45.66 -3.94
N ASN A 731 10.14 -45.62 -2.88
CA ASN A 731 9.91 -46.38 -1.65
C ASN A 731 9.27 -45.47 -0.59
N ASN A 732 7.94 -45.42 -0.62
CA ASN A 732 7.14 -44.55 0.24
C ASN A 732 7.38 -44.81 1.74
N THR A 733 7.70 -46.04 2.13
CA THR A 733 7.98 -46.41 3.53
C THR A 733 9.23 -45.71 4.06
N ILE A 734 10.33 -45.79 3.31
CA ILE A 734 11.59 -45.12 3.67
C ILE A 734 11.43 -43.61 3.58
N ALA A 735 10.78 -43.11 2.53
CA ALA A 735 10.55 -41.68 2.35
C ALA A 735 9.77 -41.07 3.52
N ASN A 736 8.70 -41.73 3.99
CA ASN A 736 7.94 -41.29 5.16
C ASN A 736 8.76 -41.28 6.46
N ALA A 737 9.55 -42.33 6.70
CA ALA A 737 10.39 -42.41 7.90
C ALA A 737 11.50 -41.35 7.89
N GLN A 738 12.12 -41.13 6.74
CA GLN A 738 13.12 -40.09 6.57
C GLN A 738 12.51 -38.69 6.70
N MET A 739 11.30 -38.49 6.18
CA MET A 739 10.55 -37.25 6.35
C MET A 739 10.29 -37.00 7.84
N LEU A 740 9.76 -37.99 8.57
CA LEU A 740 9.49 -37.90 10.00
C LEU A 740 10.75 -37.46 10.78
N LEU A 741 11.91 -38.01 10.45
CA LEU A 741 13.20 -37.69 11.05
C LEU A 741 13.61 -36.22 10.80
N VAL A 742 13.53 -35.74 9.55
CA VAL A 742 13.84 -34.34 9.20
C VAL A 742 12.85 -33.38 9.86
N LEU A 743 11.57 -33.72 9.89
CA LEU A 743 10.53 -32.89 10.52
C LEU A 743 10.70 -32.82 12.04
N LYS A 744 11.05 -33.93 12.69
CA LYS A 744 11.38 -33.97 14.12
C LYS A 744 12.61 -33.12 14.43
N TYR A 745 13.64 -33.22 13.59
CA TYR A 745 14.83 -32.40 13.67
C TYR A 745 14.49 -30.89 13.56
N LEU A 746 13.65 -30.52 12.58
CA LEU A 746 13.17 -29.15 12.41
C LEU A 746 12.38 -28.63 13.62
N ASP A 747 11.47 -29.42 14.20
CA ASP A 747 10.71 -29.00 15.38
C ASP A 747 11.65 -28.69 16.56
N ASN A 748 12.74 -29.45 16.71
CA ASN A 748 13.71 -29.14 17.74
C ASN A 748 14.52 -27.87 17.46
N GLU A 749 14.95 -27.64 16.23
CA GLU A 749 15.64 -26.40 15.87
C GLU A 749 14.76 -25.16 16.09
N ILE A 750 13.43 -25.30 15.93
CA ILE A 750 12.47 -24.25 16.27
C ILE A 750 12.44 -23.97 17.77
N ILE A 751 12.42 -25.01 18.59
CA ILE A 751 12.43 -24.90 20.05
C ILE A 751 13.75 -24.26 20.52
N LYS A 752 14.90 -24.76 20.05
CA LYS A 752 16.23 -24.19 20.34
C LYS A 752 16.32 -22.70 20.02
N ASN A 753 15.80 -22.26 18.88
CA ASN A 753 15.82 -20.83 18.51
C ASN A 753 14.99 -19.97 19.47
N ARG A 754 13.87 -20.50 19.99
CA ARG A 754 13.06 -19.80 21.00
C ARG A 754 13.81 -19.69 22.32
N ASP A 755 14.40 -20.77 22.80
CA ASP A 755 15.13 -20.79 24.07
C ASP A 755 16.34 -19.85 24.00
N TYR A 756 17.04 -19.85 22.85
CA TYR A 756 18.09 -18.90 22.54
C TYR A 756 17.63 -17.44 22.67
N ASN A 757 16.49 -17.09 22.06
CA ASN A 757 15.93 -15.74 22.13
C ASN A 757 15.60 -15.31 23.56
N ILE A 758 15.13 -16.26 24.39
CA ILE A 758 14.84 -16.01 25.81
C ILE A 758 16.13 -15.75 26.58
N LEU A 759 17.15 -16.60 26.41
CA LEU A 759 18.41 -16.54 27.16
C LEU A 759 19.23 -15.29 26.83
N HIS A 760 19.33 -14.95 25.54
CA HIS A 760 20.17 -13.83 25.06
C HIS A 760 19.40 -12.52 24.87
N LYS A 761 18.09 -12.50 25.21
CA LYS A 761 17.17 -11.39 24.91
C LYS A 761 17.27 -10.94 23.44
N ALA A 762 17.42 -11.91 22.55
CA ALA A 762 17.54 -11.70 21.11
C ALA A 762 16.15 -11.77 20.45
N ASN A 763 16.07 -11.34 19.20
CA ASN A 763 14.83 -11.36 18.41
C ASN A 763 15.03 -12.09 17.08
N ARG A 764 15.77 -13.19 17.11
CA ARG A 764 16.11 -13.99 15.94
C ARG A 764 14.89 -14.72 15.41
N LYS A 765 14.55 -14.50 14.14
CA LYS A 765 13.38 -15.12 13.50
C LYS A 765 13.71 -16.51 12.99
N ILE A 766 12.69 -17.37 12.92
CA ILE A 766 12.80 -18.69 12.29
C ILE A 766 11.77 -18.84 11.18
N ILE A 767 12.23 -19.27 10.01
CA ILE A 767 11.41 -19.36 8.80
C ILE A 767 11.53 -20.79 8.27
N VAL A 768 10.39 -21.43 8.06
CA VAL A 768 10.30 -22.75 7.46
C VAL A 768 9.55 -22.62 6.14
N VAL A 769 10.24 -22.90 5.04
CA VAL A 769 9.73 -22.83 3.68
C VAL A 769 9.46 -24.24 3.20
N ILE A 770 8.24 -24.48 2.73
CA ILE A 770 7.87 -25.72 2.07
C ILE A 770 7.62 -25.37 0.61
N ASP A 771 8.58 -25.69 -0.25
CA ASP A 771 8.39 -25.53 -1.69
C ASP A 771 7.67 -26.73 -2.29
N GLU A 772 6.90 -26.48 -3.34
CA GLU A 772 5.97 -27.42 -3.95
C GLU A 772 5.19 -28.24 -2.93
N ALA A 773 4.52 -27.53 -2.01
CA ALA A 773 3.79 -28.12 -0.90
C ALA A 773 2.78 -29.20 -1.35
N HIS A 774 2.24 -29.11 -2.57
CA HIS A 774 1.37 -30.13 -3.15
C HIS A 774 2.01 -31.53 -3.23
N VAL A 775 3.34 -31.63 -3.35
CA VAL A 775 4.10 -32.89 -3.34
C VAL A 775 4.06 -33.57 -1.96
N PHE A 776 3.99 -32.77 -0.89
CA PHE A 776 3.90 -33.25 0.49
C PHE A 776 2.45 -33.47 0.96
N ILE A 777 1.47 -32.92 0.25
CA ILE A 777 0.02 -33.11 0.50
C ILE A 777 -0.47 -34.27 -0.39
N ASP A 778 0.04 -35.47 -0.12
CA ASP A 778 -0.42 -36.73 -0.74
C ASP A 778 -0.87 -37.68 0.41
N GLU A 779 -1.89 -38.50 0.17
CA GLU A 779 -2.31 -39.58 1.10
C GLU A 779 -1.16 -40.53 1.42
N LYS A 780 -0.16 -40.63 0.54
CA LYS A 780 1.06 -41.40 0.77
C LYS A 780 1.98 -40.81 1.82
N TYR A 781 1.84 -39.52 2.16
CA TYR A 781 2.71 -38.78 3.09
C TYR A 781 1.92 -38.09 4.21
N PRO A 782 1.15 -38.83 5.04
CA PRO A 782 0.26 -38.24 6.03
C PRO A 782 1.00 -37.46 7.14
N ILE A 783 2.24 -37.86 7.45
CA ILE A 783 3.08 -37.24 8.47
C ILE A 783 3.45 -35.80 8.09
N ALA A 784 3.81 -35.57 6.83
CA ALA A 784 4.21 -34.25 6.35
C ALA A 784 3.04 -33.25 6.44
N LEU A 785 1.84 -33.70 6.05
CA LEU A 785 0.63 -32.88 6.16
C LEU A 785 0.29 -32.53 7.62
N ASP A 786 0.39 -33.49 8.55
CA ASP A 786 0.10 -33.20 9.96
C ASP A 786 1.11 -32.23 10.55
N PHE A 787 2.40 -32.41 10.26
CA PHE A 787 3.44 -31.47 10.66
C PHE A 787 3.17 -30.05 10.13
N MET A 788 2.88 -29.90 8.84
CA MET A 788 2.57 -28.59 8.25
C MET A 788 1.39 -27.91 8.94
N TYR A 789 0.36 -28.68 9.27
CA TYR A 789 -0.82 -28.20 9.98
C TYR A 789 -0.51 -27.77 11.42
N GLN A 790 0.27 -28.55 12.16
CA GLN A 790 0.69 -28.20 13.52
C GLN A 790 1.63 -27.00 13.53
N LEU A 791 2.58 -26.96 12.60
CA LEU A 791 3.54 -25.87 12.44
C LEU A 791 2.81 -24.54 12.19
N ALA A 792 1.82 -24.51 11.29
CA ALA A 792 1.05 -23.30 10.96
C ALA A 792 0.43 -22.66 12.21
N LYS A 793 -0.04 -23.48 13.16
CA LYS A 793 -0.67 -23.01 14.40
C LYS A 793 0.32 -22.64 15.50
N ARG A 794 1.45 -23.36 15.58
CA ARG A 794 2.43 -23.24 16.67
C ARG A 794 3.52 -22.21 16.38
N ILE A 795 3.99 -22.08 15.14
CA ILE A 795 5.19 -21.32 14.77
C ILE A 795 5.15 -19.84 15.19
N ARG A 796 3.95 -19.25 15.25
CA ARG A 796 3.73 -17.88 15.76
C ARG A 796 4.20 -17.68 17.20
N LYS A 797 4.15 -18.71 18.06
CA LYS A 797 4.61 -18.67 19.46
C LYS A 797 6.14 -18.58 19.56
N TYR A 798 6.83 -19.01 18.52
CA TYR A 798 8.28 -19.03 18.42
C TYR A 798 8.81 -17.88 17.56
N ASN A 799 7.99 -16.84 17.33
CA ASN A 799 8.36 -15.69 16.53
C ASN A 799 8.82 -16.07 15.11
N GLY A 800 8.22 -17.14 14.58
CA GLY A 800 8.57 -17.69 13.28
C GLY A 800 7.46 -17.55 12.24
N MET A 801 7.78 -18.00 11.04
CA MET A 801 6.97 -17.89 9.83
C MET A 801 7.03 -19.21 9.06
N GLN A 802 5.87 -19.75 8.70
CA GLN A 802 5.78 -20.82 7.72
C GLN A 802 5.48 -20.20 6.35
N ILE A 803 6.24 -20.56 5.33
CA ILE A 803 6.00 -20.17 3.94
C ILE A 803 5.62 -21.42 3.15
N ILE A 804 4.48 -21.37 2.48
CA ILE A 804 3.96 -22.47 1.68
C ILE A 804 3.89 -22.02 0.24
N ILE A 805 4.53 -22.77 -0.64
CA ILE A 805 4.60 -22.44 -2.06
C ILE A 805 3.95 -23.58 -2.84
N THR A 806 3.03 -23.25 -3.74
CA THR A 806 2.36 -24.25 -4.58
C THR A 806 1.97 -23.72 -5.96
N GLN A 807 2.07 -24.58 -6.96
CA GLN A 807 1.54 -24.32 -8.31
C GLN A 807 0.12 -24.82 -8.50
N ASN A 808 -0.21 -25.97 -7.91
CA ASN A 808 -1.48 -26.64 -8.11
C ASN A 808 -2.37 -26.51 -6.89
N ILE A 809 -3.45 -25.73 -7.04
CA ILE A 809 -4.42 -25.49 -5.99
C ILE A 809 -5.38 -26.68 -5.83
N LYS A 810 -5.60 -27.47 -6.88
CA LYS A 810 -6.57 -28.58 -6.87
C LYS A 810 -6.21 -29.68 -5.89
N ASP A 811 -4.92 -29.94 -5.73
CA ASP A 811 -4.43 -30.97 -4.81
C ASP A 811 -4.72 -30.60 -3.35
N PHE A 812 -4.90 -29.32 -3.06
CA PHE A 812 -5.34 -28.85 -1.74
C PHE A 812 -6.84 -29.05 -1.52
N VAL A 813 -7.65 -29.23 -2.57
CA VAL A 813 -9.13 -29.36 -2.49
C VAL A 813 -9.56 -30.82 -2.70
N GLY A 814 -8.66 -31.79 -2.49
CA GLY A 814 -8.87 -33.22 -2.74
C GLY A 814 -9.94 -33.92 -1.87
N THR A 815 -9.62 -35.04 -1.23
CA THR A 815 -10.56 -35.75 -0.34
C THR A 815 -10.96 -34.87 0.85
N GLU A 816 -12.15 -35.10 1.43
CA GLU A 816 -12.76 -34.21 2.44
C GLU A 816 -11.85 -33.98 3.66
N GLU A 817 -11.09 -35.00 4.07
CA GLU A 817 -10.15 -34.88 5.19
C GLU A 817 -8.88 -34.09 4.82
N LEU A 818 -8.29 -34.35 3.64
CA LEU A 818 -7.15 -33.58 3.12
C LEU A 818 -7.54 -32.11 2.96
N ALA A 819 -8.68 -31.86 2.31
CA ALA A 819 -9.23 -30.54 2.09
C ALA A 819 -9.42 -29.77 3.40
N ARG A 820 -9.85 -30.44 4.48
CA ARG A 820 -9.99 -29.80 5.80
C ARG A 820 -8.65 -29.32 6.35
N LYS A 821 -7.61 -30.17 6.32
CA LYS A 821 -6.28 -29.80 6.87
C LYS A 821 -5.56 -28.79 5.99
N SER A 822 -5.55 -29.00 4.67
CA SER A 822 -4.93 -28.10 3.69
C SER A 822 -5.56 -26.69 3.69
N THR A 823 -6.90 -26.61 3.74
CA THR A 823 -7.62 -25.33 3.82
C THR A 823 -7.33 -24.64 5.14
N ALA A 824 -7.21 -25.37 6.25
CA ALA A 824 -6.85 -24.80 7.54
C ALA A 824 -5.41 -24.26 7.56
N ILE A 825 -4.49 -24.86 6.82
CA ILE A 825 -3.12 -24.38 6.65
C ILE A 825 -3.11 -23.04 5.89
N ILE A 826 -3.82 -22.95 4.77
CA ILE A 826 -3.94 -21.70 3.99
C ILE A 826 -4.65 -20.61 4.80
N ASN A 827 -5.73 -20.94 5.51
CA ASN A 827 -6.42 -19.99 6.38
C ASN A 827 -5.58 -19.53 7.58
N ALA A 828 -4.55 -20.30 7.96
CA ALA A 828 -3.60 -19.89 8.97
C ALA A 828 -2.52 -18.95 8.42
N CYS A 829 -2.43 -18.75 7.10
CA CYS A 829 -1.55 -17.78 6.47
C CYS A 829 -2.13 -16.37 6.58
N GLN A 830 -1.36 -15.44 7.14
CA GLN A 830 -1.70 -14.03 7.19
C GLN A 830 -1.42 -13.33 5.86
N TYR A 831 -0.29 -13.70 5.24
CA TYR A 831 0.19 -13.11 4.00
C TYR A 831 -0.08 -14.04 2.84
N SER A 832 -0.62 -13.53 1.75
CA SER A 832 -0.81 -14.31 0.52
C SER A 832 -0.28 -13.57 -0.68
N PHE A 833 0.56 -14.23 -1.47
CA PHE A 833 1.12 -13.75 -2.72
C PHE A 833 0.54 -14.59 -3.85
N ILE A 834 -0.43 -14.05 -4.56
CA ILE A 834 -1.18 -14.75 -5.59
C ILE A 834 -0.72 -14.21 -6.95
N PHE A 835 0.15 -14.96 -7.61
CA PHE A 835 0.60 -14.66 -8.97
C PHE A 835 -0.46 -15.08 -9.99
N ALA A 836 -0.21 -14.78 -11.27
CA ALA A 836 -1.11 -15.17 -12.35
C ALA A 836 -1.48 -16.66 -12.31
N LEU A 837 -2.77 -16.94 -12.36
CA LEU A 837 -3.36 -18.28 -12.38
C LEU A 837 -4.06 -18.54 -13.71
N ALA A 838 -4.30 -19.81 -14.03
CA ALA A 838 -5.19 -20.15 -15.13
C ALA A 838 -6.65 -19.89 -14.70
N PRO A 839 -7.55 -19.50 -15.63
CA PRO A 839 -8.96 -19.27 -15.30
C PRO A 839 -9.63 -20.45 -14.58
N ASN A 840 -9.27 -21.68 -14.94
CA ASN A 840 -9.82 -22.89 -14.31
C ASN A 840 -9.43 -23.04 -12.82
N ASP A 841 -8.27 -22.53 -12.42
CA ASP A 841 -7.79 -22.64 -11.03
C ASP A 841 -8.30 -21.50 -10.15
N MET A 842 -8.91 -20.47 -10.76
CA MET A 842 -9.52 -19.34 -10.04
C MET A 842 -10.69 -19.78 -9.18
N HIS A 843 -11.51 -20.73 -9.66
CA HIS A 843 -12.62 -21.25 -8.87
C HIS A 843 -12.13 -21.91 -7.57
N ASP A 844 -11.06 -22.70 -7.65
CA ASP A 844 -10.49 -23.39 -6.50
C ASP A 844 -9.84 -22.41 -5.52
N LEU A 845 -9.20 -21.35 -6.04
CA LEU A 845 -8.72 -20.25 -5.22
C LEU A 845 -9.86 -19.56 -4.46
N CYS A 846 -10.97 -19.22 -5.13
CA CYS A 846 -12.11 -18.59 -4.48
C CYS A 846 -12.70 -19.49 -3.38
N LYS A 847 -12.77 -20.81 -3.58
CA LYS A 847 -13.17 -21.76 -2.53
C LYS A 847 -12.23 -21.76 -1.34
N LEU A 848 -10.91 -21.72 -1.56
CA LEU A 848 -9.93 -21.67 -0.48
C LEU A 848 -10.07 -20.40 0.36
N TYR A 849 -10.36 -19.26 -0.27
CA TYR A 849 -10.46 -17.95 0.39
C TYR A 849 -11.89 -17.57 0.81
N GLU A 850 -12.89 -18.43 0.60
CA GLU A 850 -14.30 -18.20 0.95
C GLU A 850 -14.45 -17.79 2.43
N LYS A 851 -13.68 -18.43 3.32
CA LYS A 851 -13.68 -18.14 4.77
C LYS A 851 -12.63 -17.11 5.20
N ALA A 852 -11.70 -16.75 4.31
CA ALA A 852 -10.58 -15.84 4.58
C ALA A 852 -10.79 -14.43 3.98
N GLY A 853 -12.04 -14.09 3.68
CA GLY A 853 -12.44 -12.75 3.27
C GLY A 853 -12.83 -12.60 1.80
N GLU A 854 -13.04 -13.71 1.08
CA GLU A 854 -13.57 -13.83 -0.30
C GLU A 854 -12.80 -13.00 -1.36
N ILE A 855 -12.64 -13.56 -2.57
CA ILE A 855 -11.98 -12.84 -3.68
C ILE A 855 -13.08 -12.34 -4.61
N ASN A 856 -13.21 -11.02 -4.74
CA ASN A 856 -14.26 -10.42 -5.56
C ASN A 856 -13.95 -10.53 -7.07
N GLU A 857 -14.97 -10.34 -7.92
CA GLU A 857 -14.82 -10.48 -9.38
C GLU A 857 -13.72 -9.56 -9.97
N THR A 858 -13.59 -8.33 -9.45
CA THR A 858 -12.55 -7.41 -9.92
C THR A 858 -11.14 -7.88 -9.54
N GLU A 859 -10.96 -8.48 -8.37
CA GLU A 859 -9.70 -9.09 -7.92
C GLU A 859 -9.38 -10.34 -8.75
N GLN A 860 -10.38 -11.17 -9.06
CA GLN A 860 -10.21 -12.33 -9.93
C GLN A 860 -9.70 -11.89 -11.31
N ASP A 861 -10.33 -10.89 -11.92
CA ASP A 861 -9.90 -10.32 -13.20
C ASP A 861 -8.48 -9.76 -13.13
N GLN A 862 -8.10 -9.13 -12.02
CA GLN A 862 -6.74 -8.64 -11.81
C GLN A 862 -5.72 -9.80 -11.73
N ILE A 863 -6.02 -10.85 -10.97
CA ILE A 863 -5.11 -12.00 -10.82
C ILE A 863 -4.93 -12.72 -12.16
N ILE A 864 -5.99 -12.93 -12.93
CA ILE A 864 -5.92 -13.61 -14.24
C ILE A 864 -5.05 -12.82 -15.23
N ASN A 865 -5.18 -11.50 -15.23
CA ASN A 865 -4.50 -10.62 -16.19
C ASN A 865 -3.14 -10.09 -15.70
N ASN A 866 -2.64 -10.53 -14.55
CA ASN A 866 -1.35 -10.08 -14.03
C ASN A 866 -0.20 -10.53 -14.96
N PRO A 867 0.73 -9.63 -15.33
CA PRO A 867 1.96 -10.01 -16.03
C PRO A 867 2.87 -10.85 -15.13
N ARG A 868 3.87 -11.50 -15.75
CA ARG A 868 4.92 -12.23 -15.02
C ARG A 868 5.61 -11.30 -14.02
N GLY A 869 5.82 -11.78 -12.80
CA GLY A 869 6.46 -11.02 -11.72
C GLY A 869 5.52 -10.10 -10.93
N ARG A 870 4.25 -9.94 -11.35
CA ARG A 870 3.23 -9.25 -10.56
C ARG A 870 2.42 -10.24 -9.72
N ALA A 871 2.29 -9.95 -8.43
CA ALA A 871 1.46 -10.71 -7.50
C ALA A 871 0.35 -9.85 -6.93
N PHE A 872 -0.83 -10.42 -6.74
CA PHE A 872 -1.85 -9.87 -5.86
C PHE A 872 -1.50 -10.25 -4.42
N VAL A 873 -1.17 -9.25 -3.61
CA VAL A 873 -0.67 -9.41 -2.25
C VAL A 873 -1.78 -9.07 -1.26
N VAL A 874 -2.11 -10.03 -0.39
CA VAL A 874 -3.00 -9.87 0.75
C VAL A 874 -2.15 -9.79 2.00
N THR A 875 -2.20 -8.66 2.72
CA THR A 875 -1.52 -8.52 4.02
C THR A 875 -2.50 -8.52 5.20
N ALA A 876 -3.72 -8.08 4.94
CA ALA A 876 -4.86 -8.10 5.85
C ALA A 876 -6.15 -8.13 5.02
N PRO A 877 -7.30 -8.50 5.61
CA PRO A 877 -8.59 -8.45 4.90
C PRO A 877 -8.89 -7.06 4.30
N SER A 878 -8.46 -6.00 4.99
CA SER A 878 -8.61 -4.59 4.61
C SER A 878 -7.52 -4.07 3.65
N ASN A 879 -6.42 -4.81 3.48
CA ASN A 879 -5.22 -4.32 2.79
C ASN A 879 -4.71 -5.36 1.78
N ARG A 880 -5.16 -5.17 0.53
CA ARG A 880 -4.88 -6.02 -0.62
C ARG A 880 -4.47 -5.18 -1.82
N THR A 881 -3.39 -5.53 -2.50
CA THR A 881 -2.92 -4.74 -3.65
C THR A 881 -2.06 -5.58 -4.59
N CYS A 882 -2.01 -5.19 -5.87
CA CYS A 882 -1.04 -5.77 -6.78
C CYS A 882 0.35 -5.15 -6.57
N VAL A 883 1.36 -5.99 -6.45
CA VAL A 883 2.77 -5.60 -6.30
C VAL A 883 3.57 -6.24 -7.42
N ASP A 884 4.33 -5.43 -8.14
CA ASP A 884 5.39 -5.84 -9.04
C ASP A 884 6.62 -6.18 -8.20
N ILE A 885 7.02 -7.44 -8.20
CA ILE A 885 8.17 -7.89 -7.40
C ILE A 885 9.45 -7.43 -8.09
N VAL A 886 10.30 -6.73 -7.33
CA VAL A 886 11.57 -6.17 -7.82
C VAL A 886 12.67 -6.59 -6.84
N ALA A 887 13.80 -7.00 -7.39
CA ALA A 887 15.02 -7.30 -6.64
C ALA A 887 16.17 -6.42 -7.15
N SER A 888 17.05 -6.00 -6.23
CA SER A 888 18.27 -5.26 -6.57
C SER A 888 19.19 -6.08 -7.47
N GLU A 889 20.07 -5.42 -8.22
CA GLU A 889 21.05 -6.11 -9.08
C GLU A 889 21.93 -7.07 -8.25
N ASP A 890 22.46 -6.62 -7.12
CA ASP A 890 23.24 -7.43 -6.17
C ASP A 890 22.48 -8.70 -5.73
N LEU A 891 21.17 -8.58 -5.51
CA LEU A 891 20.35 -9.69 -5.05
C LEU A 891 19.98 -10.64 -6.19
N GLN A 892 19.87 -10.14 -7.42
CA GLN A 892 19.68 -10.98 -8.60
C GLN A 892 20.91 -11.83 -8.91
N GLU A 893 22.13 -11.32 -8.64
CA GLU A 893 23.36 -12.10 -8.76
C GLU A 893 23.40 -13.31 -7.81
N LEU A 894 22.64 -13.28 -6.70
CA LEU A 894 22.51 -14.42 -5.80
C LEU A 894 21.63 -15.54 -6.38
N PHE A 895 20.83 -15.25 -7.42
CA PHE A 895 19.84 -16.19 -7.96
C PHE A 895 20.34 -17.00 -9.14
N THR A 896 21.31 -16.47 -9.87
CA THR A 896 21.95 -17.10 -11.03
C THR A 896 23.00 -18.11 -10.58
N GLU A 897 23.23 -19.17 -11.35
CA GLU A 897 24.28 -20.15 -11.07
C GLU A 897 25.68 -19.65 -11.43
#